data_AF-A0A952E690-F1
#
_entry.id   AF-A0A952E690-F1
#
_cell.length_a   1.000
_cell.length_b   1.000
_cell.length_c   1.000
_cell.angle_alpha   90.00
_cell.angle_beta   90.00
_cell.angle_gamma   90.00
#
_symmetry.space_group_name_H-M   'P 1'
#
loop_
_entity.id
_entity.type
_entity.pdbx_description
1 polymer ?
#
loop_
_entity_poly.entity_id
_entity_poly.type
_entity_poly.pdbx_seq_one_letter_code
_entity_poly.pdbx_strand_id
1 'polypeptide(L)'
;MATLKDSPKMNLRTVLFLASVLLIVSNPCAVAHTDITAEQTRDLIDSTNDLVVVDVREPSEYCDATGHIPGALNYPLNSGVLEARYEELPIDGPVLVVCRSGGRSNQAANFLDSMGFSKVYDMMGGMSAWVWETVPCKDGDDGGTTDSAEMNTYVFLSGQSTVVQTGGIAGVHWIYSVEGLFQLTVDPNAGIASFAHVDAKATDNNPLQRTLNPNEVFNMTSLVGAVLDDRTISFTGKADDGSDVLITVTIEDDLAYLVGETIPPPNSADFFLFSLDAVAQRKYGGGTGEPNDPYKIATAEDLMLLGESTEDYGKHFILTADIDLDPNLPGRRAYDRAVIAPDTNDTDLWEFQGTAFTGVFDGNGHTISHLTIQGQSHLGLFGKLDFAARISDLGMEAVDVNGIGNYVGGLAGRNIGSITTSYNSGTVSGDNRVGGLVGCNEYGSIIDSYSIGTVTGDYSIGGLVGLNDHGSIAISYSTGTATGFGYVGGLVGSNECGSIIASYSTGQATGSPHVGGLVGSNECGSIAASYSTGTATGFEYVGGLVGTNGGSISTSYSTGVVSGFRSVGGLVGSNVFSSITSSFWDMETSGQTTGDGGTGLTTTEMQNINTFLNAGWDFVDETLNGTCNYWQISPGDYPRLHYHIGESPVMPEGLGTIQQPYMIRDARDLGTVWFKPVAHYRLEASLDLSGIMWSMAAIPWFGGAFDGNGHTISHLTIRGGSYLGLFGQLSEGANVSNLGLEAVDINGIGNSGGLVGLNGKGNIITCYSTGTITGHEHMGGLVGCNQYGSIIDSYSTAKVTGTWDVGGLVGWVFEGSITTSYGTGIVSGDWVVGGLVGWNGSGSIAASYSTATTSGELDVGGLAGLNMDGSITASYSTGAVTGGSSVGGLVGGNHGRIAICYSTGAVTGQKNIGGLIGDNNYQGSINSSLWDTVTSGKSISDGGTGLTTAEMQIASSFLDAGWDFVDETDNGTDDIWWILEGQDYPRLWWELVSEN
;
A
#
# COMPACT_ATOMS: atom_id res chain seq x y z
N MET A 1 -12.92 -54.36 -17.55
CA MET A 1 -12.84 -55.72 -18.14
C MET A 1 -11.39 -56.17 -18.02
N ALA A 2 -11.09 -57.19 -17.18
CA ALA A 2 -9.90 -58.09 -17.12
C ALA A 2 -8.47 -57.51 -17.39
N THR A 3 -7.38 -57.72 -16.63
CA THR A 3 -6.96 -58.84 -15.76
C THR A 3 -5.62 -58.52 -15.06
N LEU A 4 -5.54 -58.90 -13.77
CA LEU A 4 -4.42 -59.36 -12.92
C LEU A 4 -2.96 -59.44 -13.43
N LYS A 5 -2.01 -59.03 -12.56
CA LYS A 5 -0.74 -59.67 -12.07
C LYS A 5 0.31 -58.60 -11.72
N ASP A 6 1.13 -58.61 -10.66
CA ASP A 6 1.62 -59.65 -9.75
C ASP A 6 2.19 -59.06 -8.43
N SER A 7 1.85 -59.70 -7.30
CA SER A 7 2.72 -60.05 -6.14
C SER A 7 3.21 -58.96 -5.13
N PRO A 8 3.75 -59.34 -3.94
CA PRO A 8 3.05 -60.05 -2.85
C PRO A 8 3.32 -59.49 -1.42
N LYS A 9 2.48 -59.87 -0.46
CA LYS A 9 2.76 -59.79 0.99
C LYS A 9 4.03 -60.58 1.32
N MET A 10 4.97 -60.00 2.08
CA MET A 10 6.06 -60.75 2.70
C MET A 10 6.12 -60.50 4.21
N ASN A 11 6.08 -61.62 4.93
CA ASN A 11 6.04 -61.75 6.36
C ASN A 11 7.46 -61.80 6.95
N LEU A 12 7.50 -61.51 8.23
CA LEU A 12 8.61 -61.34 9.14
C LEU A 12 9.65 -62.49 9.12
N ARG A 13 10.94 -62.11 9.06
CA ARG A 13 12.19 -62.84 9.37
C ARG A 13 13.00 -63.35 8.17
N THR A 14 14.28 -62.91 8.15
CA THR A 14 15.40 -63.17 7.21
C THR A 14 15.42 -62.13 6.08
N VAL A 15 16.16 -61.02 6.15
CA VAL A 15 17.64 -60.83 6.07
C VAL A 15 17.95 -59.40 6.62
N LEU A 16 18.51 -59.24 7.83
CA LEU A 16 19.93 -59.02 8.21
C LEU A 16 20.49 -57.59 7.99
N PHE A 17 21.16 -57.08 9.04
CA PHE A 17 21.80 -55.75 9.28
C PHE A 17 20.86 -54.64 9.78
N LEU A 18 20.98 -54.07 10.98
CA LEU A 18 21.99 -54.17 12.05
C LEU A 18 21.33 -53.59 13.32
N ALA A 19 21.04 -54.44 14.31
CA ALA A 19 20.64 -54.02 15.65
C ALA A 19 21.28 -54.98 16.66
N SER A 20 22.41 -54.57 17.25
CA SER A 20 22.88 -54.95 18.59
C SER A 20 24.31 -54.46 18.82
N VAL A 21 24.46 -53.24 19.35
CA VAL A 21 25.53 -52.96 20.32
C VAL A 21 24.92 -52.11 21.44
N LEU A 22 24.54 -52.78 22.52
CA LEU A 22 24.32 -52.18 23.83
C LEU A 22 25.36 -52.81 24.76
N LEU A 23 26.51 -52.14 24.92
CA LEU A 23 27.43 -52.34 26.03
C LEU A 23 28.27 -51.07 26.21
N ILE A 24 28.05 -50.46 27.36
CA ILE A 24 28.52 -49.15 27.82
C ILE A 24 30.04 -49.12 27.90
N VAL A 25 30.66 -48.17 27.20
CA VAL A 25 31.85 -47.45 27.65
C VAL A 25 31.54 -45.96 27.45
N SER A 26 31.44 -45.27 28.59
CA SER A 26 31.31 -43.84 28.78
C SER A 26 32.28 -42.98 27.96
N ASN A 27 31.78 -41.88 27.39
CA ASN A 27 32.39 -40.52 27.40
C ASN A 27 31.55 -39.56 26.52
N PRO A 28 31.48 -38.26 26.85
CA PRO A 28 30.97 -37.65 28.07
C PRO A 28 29.63 -36.93 27.78
N CYS A 29 28.99 -36.46 28.84
CA CYS A 29 27.90 -35.48 28.81
C CYS A 29 28.22 -34.38 27.78
N ALA A 30 27.33 -34.09 26.82
CA ALA A 30 27.35 -32.80 26.16
C ALA A 30 27.27 -31.76 27.28
N VAL A 31 28.32 -30.94 27.41
CA VAL A 31 28.34 -29.85 28.38
C VAL A 31 27.31 -28.86 27.85
N ALA A 32 26.22 -28.65 28.57
CA ALA A 32 25.33 -27.54 28.27
C ALA A 32 26.12 -26.25 28.50
N HIS A 33 26.02 -25.29 27.58
CA HIS A 33 26.53 -23.94 27.78
C HIS A 33 26.08 -23.36 29.13
N THR A 34 26.89 -22.46 29.66
CA THR A 34 26.61 -21.83 30.96
C THR A 34 25.97 -20.47 30.75
N ASP A 35 24.71 -20.32 31.14
CA ASP A 35 24.04 -19.02 31.21
C ASP A 35 24.67 -18.15 32.30
N ILE A 36 25.05 -16.93 31.95
CA ILE A 36 25.66 -15.96 32.87
C ILE A 36 24.96 -14.61 32.79
N THR A 37 24.92 -13.91 33.92
CA THR A 37 24.39 -12.53 34.02
C THR A 37 25.38 -11.52 33.41
N ALA A 38 24.92 -10.32 33.09
CA ALA A 38 25.78 -9.27 32.52
C ALA A 38 26.94 -8.90 33.47
N GLU A 39 26.74 -8.91 34.80
CA GLU A 39 27.81 -8.72 35.79
C GLU A 39 28.85 -9.85 35.74
N GLN A 40 28.40 -11.10 35.62
CA GLN A 40 29.30 -12.25 35.49
C GLN A 40 30.03 -12.24 34.15
N THR A 41 29.39 -11.77 33.08
CA THR A 41 30.04 -11.53 31.78
C THR A 41 31.17 -10.52 31.91
N ARG A 42 30.94 -9.41 32.64
CA ARG A 42 31.99 -8.42 32.87
C ARG A 42 33.17 -9.00 33.64
N ASP A 43 32.90 -9.74 34.72
CA ASP A 43 33.94 -10.42 35.50
C ASP A 43 34.71 -11.45 34.65
N LEU A 44 34.03 -12.15 33.74
CA LEU A 44 34.62 -13.14 32.85
C LEU A 44 35.57 -12.49 31.83
N ILE A 45 35.14 -11.37 31.22
CA ILE A 45 35.96 -10.56 30.29
C ILE A 45 37.21 -10.04 30.99
N ASP A 46 37.09 -9.55 32.23
CA ASP A 46 38.22 -8.98 32.98
C ASP A 46 39.19 -10.04 33.52
N SER A 47 38.74 -11.27 33.74
CA SER A 47 39.54 -12.35 34.35
C SER A 47 40.12 -13.38 33.37
N THR A 48 39.66 -13.38 32.11
CA THR A 48 40.00 -14.42 31.11
C THR A 48 40.64 -13.79 29.87
N ASN A 49 41.96 -13.92 29.74
CA ASN A 49 42.75 -13.21 28.72
C ASN A 49 42.64 -13.82 27.31
N ASP A 50 42.02 -15.00 27.16
CA ASP A 50 41.80 -15.73 25.90
C ASP A 50 40.31 -15.94 25.58
N LEU A 51 39.42 -15.18 26.22
CA LEU A 51 37.98 -15.20 25.94
C LEU A 51 37.67 -14.60 24.56
N VAL A 52 36.97 -15.37 23.73
CA VAL A 52 36.41 -14.86 22.47
C VAL A 52 34.96 -14.47 22.71
N VAL A 53 34.64 -13.18 22.50
CA VAL A 53 33.27 -12.67 22.57
C VAL A 53 32.70 -12.66 21.16
N VAL A 54 31.55 -13.28 20.96
CA VAL A 54 30.85 -13.38 19.68
C VAL A 54 29.50 -12.72 19.80
N ASP A 55 29.32 -11.62 19.09
CA ASP A 55 28.04 -10.93 19.00
C ASP A 55 27.26 -11.45 17.80
N VAL A 56 26.16 -12.14 18.07
CA VAL A 56 25.34 -12.83 17.06
C VAL A 56 24.17 -11.96 16.56
N ARG A 57 24.18 -10.66 16.87
CA ARG A 57 23.29 -9.67 16.25
C ARG A 57 23.67 -9.43 14.79
N GLU A 58 22.75 -8.90 13.99
CA GLU A 58 23.09 -8.46 12.63
C GLU A 58 24.03 -7.24 12.68
N PRO A 59 24.83 -6.98 11.62
CA PRO A 59 25.82 -5.89 11.64
C PRO A 59 25.21 -4.52 11.96
N SER A 60 23.98 -4.27 11.50
CA SER A 60 23.24 -3.02 11.79
C SER A 60 22.91 -2.84 13.28
N GLU A 61 22.69 -3.93 14.01
CA GLU A 61 22.47 -3.91 15.46
C GLU A 61 23.79 -3.91 16.26
N TYR A 62 24.85 -4.52 15.70
CA TYR A 62 26.20 -4.51 16.27
C TYR A 62 26.82 -3.09 16.26
N CYS A 63 26.47 -2.30 15.25
CA CYS A 63 26.91 -0.93 15.04
C CYS A 63 25.88 0.15 15.40
N ASP A 64 24.77 -0.20 16.05
CA ASP A 64 23.77 0.79 16.46
C ASP A 64 24.30 1.71 17.59
N ALA A 65 23.47 2.68 18.01
CA ALA A 65 23.83 3.63 19.07
C ALA A 65 24.17 2.98 20.43
N THR A 66 23.80 1.71 20.66
CA THR A 66 24.20 0.97 21.87
C THR A 66 25.62 0.41 21.78
N GLY A 67 26.16 0.27 20.56
CA GLY A 67 27.47 -0.28 20.28
C GLY A 67 27.59 -1.77 20.63
N HIS A 68 28.81 -2.25 20.77
CA HIS A 68 29.11 -3.65 21.11
C HIS A 68 30.18 -3.76 22.20
N ILE A 69 30.28 -4.92 22.83
CA ILE A 69 31.34 -5.21 23.81
C ILE A 69 32.70 -5.07 23.12
N PRO A 70 33.66 -4.30 23.69
CA PRO A 70 34.97 -4.11 23.07
C PRO A 70 35.66 -5.44 22.71
N GLY A 71 36.06 -5.58 21.44
CA GLY A 71 36.74 -6.77 20.94
C GLY A 71 35.83 -7.95 20.61
N ALA A 72 34.51 -7.77 20.61
CA ALA A 72 33.58 -8.78 20.11
C ALA A 72 33.76 -9.05 18.60
N LEU A 73 33.54 -10.28 18.17
CA LEU A 73 33.44 -10.69 16.78
C LEU A 73 31.97 -10.68 16.38
N ASN A 74 31.61 -9.95 15.33
CA ASN A 74 30.23 -9.97 14.85
C ASN A 74 30.00 -11.15 13.89
N TYR A 75 29.50 -12.28 14.42
CA TYR A 75 29.10 -13.47 13.63
C TYR A 75 27.58 -13.63 13.75
N PRO A 76 26.78 -12.90 12.93
CA PRO A 76 25.34 -12.93 13.05
C PRO A 76 24.75 -14.33 12.85
N LEU A 77 23.70 -14.64 13.61
CA LEU A 77 23.01 -15.92 13.53
C LEU A 77 21.99 -15.95 12.36
N ASN A 78 21.21 -14.89 12.13
CA ASN A 78 20.10 -14.99 11.17
C ASN A 78 20.58 -14.94 9.71
N SER A 79 21.67 -14.22 9.42
CA SER A 79 22.34 -14.25 8.12
C SER A 79 23.24 -15.47 7.91
N GLY A 80 23.30 -16.41 8.85
CA GLY A 80 24.00 -17.70 8.71
C GLY A 80 25.52 -17.62 8.83
N VAL A 81 26.06 -16.47 9.25
CA VAL A 81 27.51 -16.21 9.30
C VAL A 81 28.17 -17.05 10.39
N LEU A 82 27.51 -17.22 11.54
CA LEU A 82 28.00 -18.09 12.60
C LEU A 82 28.13 -19.54 12.10
N GLU A 83 27.13 -20.06 11.41
CA GLU A 83 27.14 -21.41 10.82
C GLU A 83 28.22 -21.58 9.76
N ALA A 84 28.54 -20.52 9.01
CA ALA A 84 29.58 -20.55 7.99
C ALA A 84 31.01 -20.43 8.57
N ARG A 85 31.19 -19.80 9.73
CA ARG A 85 32.51 -19.41 10.26
C ARG A 85 32.84 -19.93 11.66
N TYR A 86 32.01 -20.79 12.26
CA TYR A 86 32.25 -21.32 13.61
C TYR A 86 33.58 -22.07 13.76
N GLU A 87 34.12 -22.66 12.68
CA GLU A 87 35.43 -23.34 12.69
C GLU A 87 36.60 -22.40 13.00
N GLU A 88 36.41 -21.08 12.89
CA GLU A 88 37.40 -20.06 13.26
C GLU A 88 37.46 -19.82 14.78
N LEU A 89 36.45 -20.26 15.53
CA LEU A 89 36.36 -20.10 16.98
C LEU A 89 37.14 -21.20 17.72
N PRO A 90 37.71 -20.93 18.91
CA PRO A 90 38.52 -21.89 19.63
C PRO A 90 37.66 -22.99 20.28
N ILE A 91 37.60 -24.18 19.67
CA ILE A 91 36.74 -25.31 20.12
C ILE A 91 37.00 -25.77 21.57
N ASP A 92 38.23 -25.64 22.07
CA ASP A 92 38.64 -25.96 23.45
C ASP A 92 38.74 -24.72 24.38
N GLY A 93 38.56 -23.51 23.81
CA GLY A 93 38.68 -22.22 24.47
C GLY A 93 37.34 -21.66 24.96
N PRO A 94 37.34 -20.67 25.86
CA PRO A 94 36.11 -20.04 26.32
C PRO A 94 35.53 -19.11 25.24
N VAL A 95 34.27 -19.36 24.86
CA VAL A 95 33.50 -18.54 23.90
C VAL A 95 32.28 -17.97 24.61
N LEU A 96 32.13 -16.65 24.58
CA LEU A 96 30.96 -15.94 25.10
C LEU A 96 30.10 -15.49 23.91
N VAL A 97 28.82 -15.87 23.88
CA VAL A 97 27.88 -15.38 22.88
C VAL A 97 26.93 -14.33 23.47
N VAL A 98 26.67 -13.28 22.69
CA VAL A 98 25.79 -12.18 23.08
C VAL A 98 24.87 -11.78 21.93
N CYS A 99 23.63 -11.38 22.23
CA CYS A 99 22.73 -10.78 21.25
C CYS A 99 22.03 -9.54 21.83
N ARG A 100 20.90 -9.07 21.27
CA ARG A 100 20.19 -7.89 21.81
C ARG A 100 19.49 -8.14 23.16
N SER A 101 18.79 -9.27 23.31
CA SER A 101 17.93 -9.57 24.48
C SER A 101 18.10 -10.96 25.09
N GLY A 102 19.01 -11.79 24.56
CA GLY A 102 19.32 -13.16 25.03
C GLY A 102 18.73 -14.30 24.18
N GLY A 103 17.72 -14.04 23.34
CA GLY A 103 17.06 -15.13 22.58
C GLY A 103 17.92 -15.77 21.47
N ARG A 104 18.66 -14.95 20.70
CA ARG A 104 19.56 -15.43 19.63
C ARG A 104 20.88 -16.00 20.15
N SER A 105 21.41 -15.43 21.23
CA SER A 105 22.66 -15.92 21.81
C SER A 105 22.46 -17.30 22.43
N ASN A 106 21.27 -17.59 22.97
CA ASN A 106 20.93 -18.94 23.40
C ASN A 106 20.89 -19.95 22.23
N GLN A 107 20.31 -19.57 21.09
CA GLN A 107 20.30 -20.42 19.89
C GLN A 107 21.72 -20.66 19.36
N ALA A 108 22.54 -19.61 19.31
CA ALA A 108 23.95 -19.70 18.95
C ALA A 108 24.75 -20.59 19.92
N ALA A 109 24.49 -20.49 21.23
CA ALA A 109 25.15 -21.32 22.24
C ALA A 109 24.81 -22.81 22.06
N ASN A 110 23.53 -23.13 21.83
CA ASN A 110 23.09 -24.49 21.52
C ASN A 110 23.73 -25.02 20.22
N PHE A 111 23.87 -24.17 19.21
CA PHE A 111 24.57 -24.53 17.96
C PHE A 111 26.04 -24.88 18.24
N LEU A 112 26.77 -24.03 18.97
CA LEU A 112 28.18 -24.29 19.32
C LEU A 112 28.35 -25.53 20.21
N ASP A 113 27.45 -25.78 21.17
CA ASP A 113 27.43 -27.00 21.98
C ASP A 113 27.30 -28.25 21.08
N SER A 114 26.45 -28.18 20.05
CA SER A 114 26.23 -29.29 19.10
C SER A 114 27.44 -29.55 18.18
N MET A 115 28.29 -28.54 17.96
CA MET A 115 29.53 -28.64 17.19
C MET A 115 30.73 -29.08 18.05
N GLY A 116 30.54 -29.30 19.35
CA GLY A 116 31.55 -29.86 20.25
C GLY A 116 32.40 -28.84 21.01
N PHE A 117 31.97 -27.57 21.09
CA PHE A 117 32.63 -26.58 21.92
C PHE A 117 32.48 -26.95 23.41
N SER A 118 33.59 -26.88 24.16
CA SER A 118 33.61 -27.39 25.54
C SER A 118 33.39 -26.32 26.61
N LYS A 119 33.40 -25.03 26.25
CA LYS A 119 33.31 -23.87 27.16
C LYS A 119 32.54 -22.70 26.52
N VAL A 120 31.24 -22.85 26.36
CA VAL A 120 30.35 -21.80 25.83
C VAL A 120 29.61 -21.10 26.97
N TYR A 121 29.53 -19.77 26.92
CA TYR A 121 28.79 -18.93 27.85
C TYR A 121 27.76 -18.08 27.10
N ASP A 122 26.52 -18.03 27.58
CA ASP A 122 25.44 -17.19 27.02
C ASP A 122 25.12 -16.03 27.97
N MET A 123 25.19 -14.79 27.47
CA MET A 123 24.86 -13.61 28.28
C MET A 123 23.35 -13.37 28.34
N MET A 124 22.76 -13.71 29.48
CA MET A 124 21.33 -13.51 29.75
C MET A 124 20.95 -12.03 29.64
N GLY A 125 19.85 -11.75 28.94
CA GLY A 125 19.36 -10.38 28.70
C GLY A 125 20.09 -9.63 27.57
N GLY A 126 21.15 -10.21 26.99
CA GLY A 126 21.89 -9.63 25.87
C GLY A 126 22.43 -8.21 26.16
N MET A 127 22.75 -7.47 25.10
CA MET A 127 23.23 -6.10 25.19
C MET A 127 22.26 -5.14 25.88
N SER A 128 20.96 -5.45 25.92
CA SER A 128 19.97 -4.70 26.73
C SER A 128 20.26 -4.74 28.23
N ALA A 129 20.95 -5.77 28.72
CA ALA A 129 21.40 -5.89 30.11
C ALA A 129 22.83 -5.40 30.33
N TRP A 130 23.57 -5.06 29.26
CA TRP A 130 24.95 -4.58 29.34
C TRP A 130 25.00 -3.08 29.62
N VAL A 131 25.56 -2.70 30.78
CA VAL A 131 25.61 -1.30 31.24
C VAL A 131 27.03 -0.72 31.30
N TRP A 132 28.03 -1.43 30.76
CA TRP A 132 29.44 -1.02 30.76
C TRP A 132 29.86 -0.48 29.38
N GLU A 133 31.15 -0.16 29.26
CA GLU A 133 31.74 0.39 28.04
C GLU A 133 31.40 -0.46 26.80
N THR A 134 30.92 0.23 25.77
CA THR A 134 30.68 -0.30 24.43
C THR A 134 31.47 0.52 23.43
N VAL A 135 31.83 -0.10 22.30
CA VAL A 135 32.48 0.57 21.19
C VAL A 135 31.41 0.90 20.14
N PRO A 136 31.14 2.19 19.86
CA PRO A 136 30.34 2.56 18.70
C PRO A 136 31.16 2.36 17.43
N CYS A 137 30.50 1.95 16.34
CA CYS A 137 31.13 2.03 15.02
C CYS A 137 31.34 3.51 14.71
N LYS A 138 32.56 3.91 14.31
CA LYS A 138 32.94 5.32 14.23
C LYS A 138 32.31 6.00 13.02
N ASP A 139 31.56 7.08 13.26
CA ASP A 139 31.16 8.06 12.25
C ASP A 139 32.09 9.29 12.29
N GLY A 140 32.66 9.64 11.11
CA GLY A 140 33.04 11.01 10.70
C GLY A 140 34.45 11.54 11.02
N ASP A 141 35.30 11.64 9.99
CA ASP A 141 35.93 12.92 9.57
C ASP A 141 36.55 12.76 8.14
N ASP A 142 36.10 13.65 7.25
CA ASP A 142 36.69 14.19 6.02
C ASP A 142 37.41 13.27 5.00
N GLY A 143 36.70 12.96 3.92
CA GLY A 143 37.29 12.73 2.59
C GLY A 143 37.83 11.32 2.35
N GLY A 144 36.94 10.41 1.99
CA GLY A 144 37.23 9.06 1.54
C GLY A 144 36.15 8.11 2.04
N THR A 145 35.42 7.50 1.11
CA THR A 145 34.37 6.54 1.38
C THR A 145 34.88 5.40 2.27
N THR A 146 34.19 5.11 3.38
CA THR A 146 34.27 3.78 4.01
C THR A 146 33.15 2.96 3.40
N ASP A 147 33.37 2.49 2.17
CA ASP A 147 32.38 1.72 1.42
C ASP A 147 32.11 0.39 2.13
N SER A 148 30.91 0.27 2.68
CA SER A 148 30.26 -1.03 2.86
C SER A 148 30.32 -1.80 1.54
N ALA A 149 30.31 -3.13 1.58
CA ALA A 149 30.26 -3.96 0.37
C ALA A 149 29.21 -3.43 -0.63
N GLU A 150 29.65 -2.91 -1.77
CA GLU A 150 28.78 -2.34 -2.79
C GLU A 150 28.42 -3.42 -3.81
N MET A 151 27.12 -3.60 -4.07
CA MET A 151 26.62 -4.47 -5.14
C MET A 151 26.16 -3.62 -6.32
N ASN A 152 26.71 -3.89 -7.50
CA ASN A 152 26.39 -3.15 -8.71
C ASN A 152 26.08 -4.11 -9.86
N THR A 153 25.06 -3.76 -10.66
CA THR A 153 24.72 -4.48 -11.89
C THR A 153 25.53 -3.92 -13.06
N TYR A 154 26.15 -4.79 -13.86
CA TYR A 154 26.91 -4.46 -15.06
C TYR A 154 26.33 -5.19 -16.28
N VAL A 155 26.12 -4.47 -17.38
CA VAL A 155 25.58 -4.99 -18.64
C VAL A 155 26.71 -5.12 -19.66
N PHE A 156 26.88 -6.30 -20.25
CA PHE A 156 27.89 -6.54 -21.28
C PHE A 156 27.62 -5.70 -22.53
N LEU A 157 28.62 -4.98 -23.01
CA LEU A 157 28.54 -4.19 -24.24
C LEU A 157 28.64 -5.10 -25.46
N SER A 158 27.55 -5.17 -26.22
CA SER A 158 27.48 -5.99 -27.44
C SER A 158 28.54 -5.54 -28.45
N GLY A 159 29.28 -6.50 -29.01
CA GLY A 159 30.38 -6.26 -29.94
C GLY A 159 31.72 -5.86 -29.31
N GLN A 160 31.77 -5.61 -28.00
CA GLN A 160 33.01 -5.42 -27.21
C GLN A 160 33.25 -6.55 -26.22
N SER A 161 32.35 -7.53 -26.17
CA SER A 161 32.43 -8.66 -25.25
C SER A 161 32.46 -9.98 -26.00
N THR A 162 33.54 -10.74 -25.80
CA THR A 162 33.76 -12.01 -26.49
C THR A 162 34.28 -13.12 -25.58
N VAL A 163 33.84 -14.34 -25.87
CA VAL A 163 34.47 -15.58 -25.39
C VAL A 163 35.07 -16.27 -26.60
N VAL A 164 36.34 -16.66 -26.50
CA VAL A 164 37.04 -17.42 -27.55
C VAL A 164 37.31 -18.83 -27.03
N GLN A 165 36.80 -19.82 -27.76
CA GLN A 165 37.09 -21.24 -27.50
C GLN A 165 38.16 -21.72 -28.49
N THR A 166 39.30 -22.15 -27.96
CA THR A 166 40.44 -22.64 -28.75
C THR A 166 40.80 -24.06 -28.33
N GLY A 167 40.84 -25.04 -29.25
CA GLY A 167 41.25 -26.41 -28.89
C GLY A 167 40.78 -27.56 -29.78
N GLY A 168 40.98 -28.79 -29.31
CA GLY A 168 40.56 -30.03 -29.98
C GLY A 168 41.50 -30.55 -31.08
N ILE A 169 41.27 -31.79 -31.53
CA ILE A 169 42.13 -32.56 -32.47
C ILE A 169 42.25 -31.88 -33.86
N ALA A 170 41.40 -30.88 -34.16
CA ALA A 170 41.33 -30.19 -35.45
C ALA A 170 41.73 -28.69 -35.41
N GLY A 171 42.24 -28.16 -34.30
CA GLY A 171 42.62 -26.74 -34.21
C GLY A 171 41.42 -25.80 -34.30
N VAL A 172 40.36 -26.09 -33.55
CA VAL A 172 39.12 -25.31 -33.54
C VAL A 172 39.34 -23.96 -32.88
N HIS A 173 38.81 -22.90 -33.49
CA HIS A 173 38.80 -21.55 -32.96
C HIS A 173 37.42 -20.92 -33.20
N TRP A 174 36.63 -20.77 -32.15
CA TRP A 174 35.29 -20.18 -32.20
C TRP A 174 35.25 -18.91 -31.36
N ILE A 175 34.61 -17.87 -31.89
CA ILE A 175 34.44 -16.58 -31.23
C ILE A 175 32.94 -16.39 -31.00
N TYR A 176 32.57 -16.17 -29.74
CA TYR A 176 31.21 -15.95 -29.29
C TYR A 176 31.09 -14.51 -28.80
N SER A 177 30.08 -13.77 -29.25
CA SER A 177 29.74 -12.47 -28.69
C SER A 177 28.92 -12.67 -27.41
N VAL A 178 29.28 -11.98 -26.33
CA VAL A 178 28.59 -12.05 -25.02
C VAL A 178 27.58 -10.92 -24.90
N GLU A 179 26.38 -11.26 -24.45
CA GLU A 179 25.30 -10.33 -24.10
C GLU A 179 24.69 -10.75 -22.76
N GLY A 180 24.00 -9.81 -22.09
CA GLY A 180 23.41 -10.01 -20.77
C GLY A 180 24.09 -9.18 -19.70
N LEU A 181 24.00 -9.61 -18.45
CA LEU A 181 24.48 -8.84 -17.29
C LEU A 181 25.11 -9.72 -16.21
N PHE A 182 25.80 -9.07 -15.28
CA PHE A 182 26.23 -9.67 -14.02
C PHE A 182 26.09 -8.67 -12.87
N GLN A 183 26.02 -9.18 -11.66
CA GLN A 183 26.09 -8.41 -10.42
C GLN A 183 27.43 -8.67 -9.75
N LEU A 184 28.14 -7.59 -9.44
CA LEU A 184 29.42 -7.62 -8.79
C LEU A 184 29.30 -6.99 -7.41
N THR A 185 29.65 -7.76 -6.38
CA THR A 185 29.81 -7.26 -5.01
C THR A 185 31.28 -7.02 -4.76
N VAL A 186 31.63 -5.81 -4.33
CA VAL A 186 32.98 -5.42 -3.96
C VAL A 186 32.96 -4.91 -2.53
N ASP A 187 33.75 -5.53 -1.65
CA ASP A 187 34.04 -5.02 -0.31
C ASP A 187 35.51 -4.60 -0.28
N PRO A 188 35.82 -3.32 -0.54
CA PRO A 188 37.20 -2.84 -0.55
C PRO A 188 37.88 -2.98 0.81
N ASN A 189 37.10 -2.90 1.91
CA ASN A 189 37.61 -2.93 3.27
C ASN A 189 37.98 -4.35 3.70
N ALA A 190 37.16 -5.34 3.34
CA ALA A 190 37.47 -6.75 3.53
C ALA A 190 38.45 -7.28 2.45
N GLY A 191 38.69 -6.50 1.39
CA GLY A 191 39.59 -6.86 0.28
C GLY A 191 39.05 -8.01 -0.57
N ILE A 192 37.73 -8.24 -0.55
CA ILE A 192 37.07 -9.36 -1.22
C ILE A 192 36.05 -8.87 -2.25
N ALA A 193 35.80 -9.71 -3.25
CA ALA A 193 34.76 -9.48 -4.24
C ALA A 193 34.12 -10.80 -4.69
N SER A 194 32.90 -10.74 -5.20
CA SER A 194 32.17 -11.90 -5.71
C SER A 194 31.25 -11.52 -6.85
N PHE A 195 31.10 -12.40 -7.84
CA PHE A 195 29.98 -12.33 -8.77
C PHE A 195 28.73 -12.88 -8.07
N ALA A 196 27.82 -12.01 -7.64
CA ALA A 196 26.61 -12.41 -6.93
C ALA A 196 25.60 -13.09 -7.87
N HIS A 197 25.55 -12.63 -9.12
CA HIS A 197 24.66 -13.15 -10.15
C HIS A 197 25.27 -12.96 -11.53
N VAL A 198 25.05 -13.89 -12.46
CA VAL A 198 25.47 -13.77 -13.87
C VAL A 198 24.37 -14.33 -14.74
N ASP A 199 23.66 -13.45 -15.45
CA ASP A 199 22.67 -13.80 -16.46
C ASP A 199 23.18 -13.32 -17.82
N ALA A 200 24.02 -14.16 -18.42
CA ALA A 200 24.68 -13.85 -19.68
C ALA A 200 24.63 -15.02 -20.64
N LYS A 201 24.65 -14.70 -21.93
CA LYS A 201 24.67 -15.66 -23.02
C LYS A 201 25.69 -15.25 -24.05
N ALA A 202 26.49 -16.20 -24.51
CA ALA A 202 27.45 -16.01 -25.57
C ALA A 202 27.00 -16.75 -26.83
N THR A 203 26.95 -16.07 -27.98
CA THR A 203 26.47 -16.65 -29.26
C THR A 203 27.47 -16.49 -30.38
N ASP A 204 27.62 -17.51 -31.24
CA ASP A 204 28.48 -17.44 -32.43
C ASP A 204 27.74 -16.89 -33.66
N ASN A 205 28.50 -16.39 -34.64
CA ASN A 205 27.95 -15.83 -35.88
C ASN A 205 27.62 -16.89 -36.95
N ASN A 206 27.48 -18.17 -36.57
CA ASN A 206 27.22 -19.26 -37.50
C ASN A 206 25.71 -19.38 -37.81
N PRO A 207 25.28 -19.75 -39.03
CA PRO A 207 23.87 -20.03 -39.34
C PRO A 207 23.19 -21.11 -38.47
N LEU A 208 23.95 -21.93 -37.74
CA LEU A 208 23.42 -22.88 -36.75
C LEU A 208 23.33 -22.31 -35.32
N GLN A 209 23.81 -21.07 -35.09
CA GLN A 209 23.85 -20.30 -33.82
C GLN A 209 24.12 -21.14 -32.57
N ARG A 210 25.39 -21.38 -32.30
CA ARG A 210 25.81 -22.04 -31.07
C ARG A 210 25.76 -21.05 -29.92
N THR A 211 25.41 -21.56 -28.75
CA THR A 211 25.26 -20.77 -27.54
C THR A 211 26.10 -21.36 -26.42
N LEU A 212 26.70 -20.51 -25.61
CA LEU A 212 27.37 -20.85 -24.35
C LEU A 212 26.80 -19.94 -23.25
N ASN A 213 26.82 -20.42 -22.01
CA ASN A 213 26.59 -19.60 -20.84
C ASN A 213 27.98 -19.28 -20.23
N PRO A 214 28.42 -18.00 -20.22
CA PRO A 214 29.70 -17.63 -19.60
C PRO A 214 29.83 -18.10 -18.15
N ASN A 215 28.74 -18.11 -17.37
CA ASN A 215 28.79 -18.59 -16.00
C ASN A 215 29.04 -20.09 -15.92
N GLU A 216 28.51 -20.91 -16.84
CA GLU A 216 28.81 -22.35 -16.89
C GLU A 216 30.25 -22.63 -17.34
N VAL A 217 30.79 -21.79 -18.23
CA VAL A 217 32.17 -21.96 -18.74
C VAL A 217 33.21 -21.59 -17.68
N PHE A 218 33.02 -20.47 -16.98
CA PHE A 218 34.01 -19.93 -16.04
C PHE A 218 33.64 -20.14 -14.56
N ASN A 219 32.43 -20.64 -14.27
CA ASN A 219 31.89 -20.77 -12.92
C ASN A 219 32.00 -19.46 -12.11
N MET A 220 31.65 -18.33 -12.75
CA MET A 220 31.94 -16.99 -12.25
C MET A 220 31.37 -16.75 -10.84
N THR A 221 30.16 -17.23 -10.57
CA THR A 221 29.50 -17.10 -9.26
C THR A 221 30.17 -17.87 -8.12
N SER A 222 31.04 -18.84 -8.42
CA SER A 222 31.80 -19.61 -7.42
C SER A 222 33.26 -19.18 -7.31
N LEU A 223 33.69 -18.18 -8.09
CA LEU A 223 35.06 -17.67 -8.01
C LEU A 223 35.24 -16.86 -6.73
N VAL A 224 36.44 -16.94 -6.16
CA VAL A 224 36.85 -16.11 -5.03
C VAL A 224 37.55 -14.88 -5.58
N GLY A 225 36.97 -13.69 -5.38
CA GLY A 225 37.56 -12.42 -5.77
C GLY A 225 38.39 -11.80 -4.66
N ALA A 226 39.57 -11.31 -5.02
CA ALA A 226 40.45 -10.51 -4.18
C ALA A 226 40.64 -9.13 -4.80
N VAL A 227 40.36 -8.08 -4.03
CA VAL A 227 40.60 -6.69 -4.43
C VAL A 227 42.10 -6.42 -4.33
N LEU A 228 42.74 -6.13 -5.46
CA LEU A 228 44.19 -5.93 -5.53
C LEU A 228 44.58 -4.47 -5.30
N ASP A 229 43.79 -3.55 -5.83
CA ASP A 229 43.91 -2.10 -5.68
C ASP A 229 42.54 -1.42 -5.90
N ASP A 230 42.52 -0.09 -6.02
CA ASP A 230 41.31 0.72 -6.17
C ASP A 230 40.51 0.43 -7.45
N ARG A 231 41.08 -0.31 -8.41
CA ARG A 231 40.48 -0.57 -9.72
C ARG A 231 40.48 -2.03 -10.12
N THR A 232 41.37 -2.84 -9.56
CA THR A 232 41.67 -4.16 -10.07
C THR A 232 41.26 -5.24 -9.09
N ILE A 233 40.50 -6.21 -9.58
CA ILE A 233 40.00 -7.35 -8.81
C ILE A 233 40.42 -8.63 -9.53
N SER A 234 40.99 -9.58 -8.79
CA SER A 234 41.36 -10.89 -9.33
C SER A 234 40.46 -11.98 -8.78
N PHE A 235 39.80 -12.69 -9.67
CA PHE A 235 38.96 -13.84 -9.39
C PHE A 235 39.69 -15.13 -9.74
N THR A 236 39.74 -16.05 -8.79
CA THR A 236 40.33 -17.38 -8.98
C THR A 236 39.38 -18.48 -8.54
N GLY A 237 39.45 -19.63 -9.20
CA GLY A 237 38.60 -20.77 -8.86
C GLY A 237 38.69 -21.89 -9.88
N LYS A 238 37.64 -22.69 -9.97
CA LYS A 238 37.57 -23.86 -10.84
C LYS A 238 36.29 -23.85 -11.66
N ALA A 239 36.41 -24.15 -12.95
CA ALA A 239 35.27 -24.48 -13.80
C ALA A 239 34.74 -25.88 -13.44
N ASP A 240 33.52 -26.20 -13.90
CA ASP A 240 32.84 -27.48 -13.61
C ASP A 240 33.62 -28.71 -14.13
N ASP A 241 34.45 -28.54 -15.17
CA ASP A 241 35.31 -29.60 -15.73
C ASP A 241 36.64 -29.77 -14.98
N GLY A 242 36.89 -28.97 -13.93
CA GLY A 242 38.11 -28.99 -13.12
C GLY A 242 39.25 -28.10 -13.61
N SER A 243 39.05 -27.35 -14.70
CA SER A 243 39.99 -26.33 -15.20
C SER A 243 40.17 -25.20 -14.18
N ASP A 244 41.41 -24.71 -14.03
CA ASP A 244 41.69 -23.49 -13.26
C ASP A 244 41.12 -22.28 -14.00
N VAL A 245 40.45 -21.39 -13.29
CA VAL A 245 39.89 -20.16 -13.85
C VAL A 245 40.59 -18.97 -13.21
N LEU A 246 41.02 -18.03 -14.04
CA LEU A 246 41.50 -16.72 -13.63
C LEU A 246 40.75 -15.66 -14.43
N ILE A 247 40.07 -14.75 -13.74
CA ILE A 247 39.46 -13.56 -14.35
C ILE A 247 40.00 -12.34 -13.62
N THR A 248 40.48 -11.35 -14.36
CA THR A 248 40.83 -10.03 -13.84
C THR A 248 39.77 -9.06 -14.29
N VAL A 249 39.21 -8.32 -13.34
CA VAL A 249 38.26 -7.23 -13.59
C VAL A 249 38.97 -5.91 -13.27
N THR A 250 39.04 -5.02 -14.24
CA THR A 250 39.50 -3.64 -14.03
C THR A 250 38.33 -2.70 -14.16
N ILE A 251 38.05 -1.91 -13.14
CA ILE A 251 36.98 -0.92 -13.10
C ILE A 251 37.56 0.46 -13.43
N GLU A 252 37.05 1.10 -14.47
CA GLU A 252 37.32 2.49 -14.82
C GLU A 252 36.00 3.25 -14.99
N ASP A 253 35.72 4.18 -14.08
CA ASP A 253 34.44 4.89 -13.99
C ASP A 253 33.25 3.89 -13.93
N ASP A 254 32.41 3.87 -14.97
CA ASP A 254 31.27 2.95 -15.09
C ASP A 254 31.61 1.67 -15.87
N LEU A 255 32.83 1.51 -16.40
CA LEU A 255 33.21 0.36 -17.21
C LEU A 255 33.98 -0.68 -16.41
N ALA A 256 33.56 -1.93 -16.50
CA ALA A 256 34.29 -3.10 -16.05
C ALA A 256 34.89 -3.82 -17.25
N TYR A 257 36.22 -3.93 -17.27
CA TYR A 257 36.99 -4.69 -18.25
C TYR A 257 37.33 -6.07 -17.66
N LEU A 258 36.77 -7.12 -18.25
CA LEU A 258 36.96 -8.50 -17.81
C LEU A 258 37.91 -9.20 -18.79
N VAL A 259 39.07 -9.62 -18.29
CA VAL A 259 40.00 -10.45 -19.03
C VAL A 259 40.22 -11.74 -18.26
N GLY A 260 39.90 -12.89 -18.87
CA GLY A 260 39.99 -14.18 -18.20
C GLY A 260 40.40 -15.33 -19.08
N GLU A 261 40.86 -16.41 -18.45
CA GLU A 261 41.22 -17.65 -19.13
C GLU A 261 40.93 -18.89 -18.27
N THR A 262 40.71 -20.03 -18.93
CA THR A 262 40.65 -21.35 -18.30
C THR A 262 41.95 -22.13 -18.57
N ILE A 263 42.54 -22.79 -17.59
CA ILE A 263 43.70 -23.67 -17.76
C ILE A 263 43.26 -25.13 -17.48
N PRO A 264 43.22 -26.01 -18.50
CA PRO A 264 42.72 -27.37 -18.32
C PRO A 264 43.66 -28.24 -17.47
N PRO A 265 43.12 -29.21 -16.71
CA PRO A 265 43.93 -30.05 -15.85
C PRO A 265 44.87 -30.97 -16.66
N PRO A 266 46.05 -31.33 -16.10
CA PRO A 266 47.00 -32.20 -16.78
C PRO A 266 46.37 -33.54 -17.18
N ASN A 267 46.49 -33.92 -18.47
CA ASN A 267 45.95 -35.15 -19.06
C ASN A 267 44.41 -35.21 -19.24
N SER A 268 43.71 -34.06 -19.26
CA SER A 268 42.33 -34.02 -19.76
C SER A 268 42.26 -34.44 -21.24
N ALA A 269 41.22 -35.20 -21.61
CA ALA A 269 40.96 -35.58 -23.00
C ALA A 269 40.34 -34.45 -23.82
N ASP A 270 39.72 -33.47 -23.15
CA ASP A 270 39.19 -32.25 -23.74
C ASP A 270 40.21 -31.10 -23.55
N PHE A 271 40.78 -30.63 -24.67
CA PHE A 271 41.84 -29.61 -24.73
C PHE A 271 41.28 -28.22 -25.07
N PHE A 272 40.07 -27.88 -24.65
CA PHE A 272 39.53 -26.55 -24.95
C PHE A 272 40.01 -25.54 -23.90
N LEU A 273 40.63 -24.48 -24.40
CA LEU A 273 40.97 -23.27 -23.67
C LEU A 273 39.90 -22.23 -23.98
N PHE A 274 39.32 -21.62 -22.96
CA PHE A 274 38.44 -20.47 -23.11
C PHE A 274 39.18 -19.21 -22.66
N SER A 275 39.10 -18.15 -23.46
CA SER A 275 39.50 -16.81 -23.05
C SER A 275 38.30 -15.86 -23.09
N LEU A 276 38.15 -15.04 -22.05
CA LEU A 276 37.16 -13.98 -21.94
C LEU A 276 37.87 -12.64 -22.17
N ASP A 277 37.35 -11.84 -23.08
CA ASP A 277 37.74 -10.44 -23.28
C ASP A 277 36.43 -9.65 -23.42
N ALA A 278 36.01 -9.00 -22.33
CA ALA A 278 34.71 -8.38 -22.23
C ALA A 278 34.74 -7.00 -21.58
N VAL A 279 33.81 -6.17 -22.03
CA VAL A 279 33.57 -4.83 -21.48
C VAL A 279 32.12 -4.77 -21.07
N ALA A 280 31.87 -4.46 -19.80
CA ALA A 280 30.53 -4.27 -19.27
C ALA A 280 30.39 -2.87 -18.68
N GLN A 281 29.22 -2.26 -18.82
CA GLN A 281 28.91 -0.95 -18.28
C GLN A 281 27.99 -1.09 -17.08
N ARG A 282 28.30 -0.38 -15.99
CA ARG A 282 27.46 -0.29 -14.80
C ARG A 282 26.09 0.26 -15.21
N LYS A 283 25.04 -0.39 -14.73
CA LYS A 283 23.67 0.02 -14.98
C LYS A 283 23.36 1.21 -14.06
N TYR A 284 23.02 2.34 -14.66
CA TYR A 284 22.82 3.62 -13.97
C TYR A 284 24.05 4.00 -13.11
N GLY A 285 23.82 4.74 -12.01
CA GLY A 285 24.85 5.08 -11.02
C GLY A 285 25.14 3.98 -9.99
N GLY A 286 24.55 2.78 -10.12
CA GLY A 286 24.74 1.65 -9.21
C GLY A 286 23.47 1.11 -8.56
N GLY A 287 23.63 0.08 -7.71
CA GLY A 287 22.54 -0.66 -7.06
C GLY A 287 21.97 -1.83 -7.88
N THR A 288 21.00 -2.55 -7.32
CA THR A 288 20.31 -3.68 -7.99
C THR A 288 18.85 -3.43 -8.34
N GLY A 289 18.27 -2.31 -7.89
CA GLY A 289 16.86 -1.97 -8.10
C GLY A 289 15.91 -2.68 -7.15
N GLU A 290 16.42 -3.28 -6.07
CA GLU A 290 15.63 -3.94 -5.03
C GLU A 290 15.25 -2.94 -3.92
N PRO A 291 14.21 -3.20 -3.11
CA PRO A 291 13.73 -2.23 -2.12
C PRO A 291 14.79 -1.69 -1.14
N ASN A 292 15.77 -2.53 -0.77
CA ASN A 292 16.86 -2.16 0.15
C ASN A 292 18.15 -1.74 -0.58
N ASP A 293 18.18 -1.84 -1.91
CA ASP A 293 19.31 -1.44 -2.76
C ASP A 293 18.79 -0.89 -4.09
N PRO A 294 18.15 0.29 -4.07
CA PRO A 294 17.55 0.90 -5.25
C PRO A 294 18.61 1.29 -6.29
N TYR A 295 18.22 1.34 -7.56
CA TYR A 295 19.06 1.89 -8.60
C TYR A 295 19.29 3.39 -8.36
N LYS A 296 20.57 3.80 -8.38
CA LYS A 296 20.97 5.19 -8.22
C LYS A 296 20.90 5.91 -9.56
N ILE A 297 20.12 6.99 -9.63
CA ILE A 297 20.08 7.89 -10.78
C ILE A 297 20.89 9.13 -10.41
N ALA A 298 22.06 9.29 -11.02
CA ALA A 298 23.01 10.35 -10.69
C ALA A 298 23.16 11.37 -11.83
N THR A 299 22.78 10.99 -13.05
CA THR A 299 22.98 11.80 -14.25
C THR A 299 21.76 11.82 -15.16
N ALA A 300 21.73 12.79 -16.08
CA ALA A 300 20.72 12.83 -17.14
C ALA A 300 20.77 11.59 -18.03
N GLU A 301 21.94 10.98 -18.21
CA GLU A 301 22.11 9.76 -19.00
C GLU A 301 21.44 8.56 -18.33
N ASP A 302 21.57 8.44 -17.00
CA ASP A 302 20.89 7.40 -16.22
C ASP A 302 19.37 7.50 -16.36
N LEU A 303 18.82 8.72 -16.24
CA LEU A 303 17.39 8.95 -16.35
C LEU A 303 16.86 8.68 -17.76
N MET A 304 17.63 9.05 -18.79
CA MET A 304 17.30 8.72 -20.19
C MET A 304 17.33 7.22 -20.43
N LEU A 305 18.33 6.52 -19.89
CA LEU A 305 18.44 5.07 -19.97
C LEU A 305 17.25 4.39 -19.29
N LEU A 306 16.79 4.89 -18.14
CA LEU A 306 15.59 4.38 -17.48
C LEU A 306 14.37 4.50 -18.40
N GLY A 307 14.20 5.66 -19.05
CA GLY A 307 13.13 5.85 -20.04
C GLY A 307 13.10 4.79 -21.15
N GLU A 308 14.27 4.24 -21.51
CA GLU A 308 14.44 3.24 -22.57
C GLU A 308 14.43 1.78 -22.04
N SER A 309 14.44 1.57 -20.72
CA SER A 309 14.55 0.24 -20.08
C SER A 309 13.23 -0.20 -19.44
N THR A 310 12.25 -0.57 -20.26
CA THR A 310 10.89 -0.94 -19.82
C THR A 310 10.84 -2.11 -18.83
N GLU A 311 11.83 -3.00 -18.88
CA GLU A 311 12.00 -4.14 -17.98
C GLU A 311 12.27 -3.73 -16.52
N ASP A 312 12.74 -2.50 -16.28
CA ASP A 312 13.04 -2.00 -14.93
C ASP A 312 11.90 -1.17 -14.34
N TYR A 313 10.78 -0.99 -15.06
CA TYR A 313 9.66 -0.15 -14.59
C TYR A 313 8.98 -0.65 -13.30
N GLY A 314 9.26 -1.88 -12.87
CA GLY A 314 8.84 -2.43 -11.58
C GLY A 314 9.92 -2.40 -10.48
N LYS A 315 11.06 -1.75 -10.71
CA LYS A 315 12.20 -1.67 -9.77
C LYS A 315 12.16 -0.41 -8.91
N HIS A 316 13.06 -0.34 -7.94
CA HIS A 316 13.23 0.79 -7.04
C HIS A 316 14.37 1.70 -7.52
N PHE A 317 14.13 3.00 -7.49
CA PHE A 317 15.06 4.04 -7.95
C PHE A 317 15.18 5.13 -6.89
N ILE A 318 16.38 5.69 -6.77
CA ILE A 318 16.65 6.86 -5.93
C ILE A 318 17.50 7.89 -6.69
N LEU A 319 17.11 9.15 -6.64
CA LEU A 319 17.98 10.23 -7.13
C LEU A 319 19.11 10.49 -6.13
N THR A 320 20.31 10.67 -6.66
CA THR A 320 21.51 11.01 -5.86
C THR A 320 22.11 12.37 -6.22
N ALA A 321 21.52 13.05 -7.20
CA ALA A 321 21.88 14.38 -7.65
C ALA A 321 20.70 15.04 -8.37
N ASP A 322 20.74 16.37 -8.45
CA ASP A 322 19.82 17.13 -9.31
C ASP A 322 20.16 16.88 -10.79
N ILE A 323 19.13 16.71 -11.62
CA ILE A 323 19.26 16.37 -13.03
C ILE A 323 18.80 17.54 -13.91
N ASP A 324 19.65 17.97 -14.85
CA ASP A 324 19.31 19.00 -15.85
C ASP A 324 19.13 18.36 -17.24
N LEU A 325 17.90 18.48 -17.76
CA LEU A 325 17.47 17.97 -19.06
C LEU A 325 17.40 19.05 -20.15
N ASP A 326 18.01 20.22 -19.96
CA ASP A 326 18.07 21.27 -21.00
C ASP A 326 18.53 20.68 -22.35
N PRO A 327 17.71 20.75 -23.41
CA PRO A 327 18.03 20.20 -24.73
C PRO A 327 19.30 20.76 -25.37
N ASN A 328 19.81 21.90 -24.89
CA ASN A 328 21.04 22.51 -25.37
C ASN A 328 22.31 21.94 -24.72
N LEU A 329 22.18 21.14 -23.66
CA LEU A 329 23.31 20.45 -23.02
C LEU A 329 23.72 19.19 -23.81
N PRO A 330 25.01 18.79 -23.79
CA PRO A 330 25.48 17.62 -24.53
C PRO A 330 24.69 16.35 -24.19
N GLY A 331 24.19 15.65 -25.20
CA GLY A 331 23.46 14.38 -25.03
C GLY A 331 21.99 14.51 -24.60
N ARG A 332 21.49 15.73 -24.31
CA ARG A 332 20.09 15.97 -23.95
C ARG A 332 19.23 16.20 -25.20
N ARG A 333 17.91 16.05 -25.07
CA ARG A 333 16.95 16.22 -26.16
C ARG A 333 15.62 16.76 -25.65
N ALA A 334 14.87 17.43 -26.53
CA ALA A 334 13.44 17.60 -26.34
C ALA A 334 12.73 16.29 -26.69
N TYR A 335 11.69 15.96 -25.92
CA TYR A 335 10.92 14.73 -26.10
C TYR A 335 9.62 15.01 -26.86
N ASP A 336 9.10 13.98 -27.55
CA ASP A 336 7.79 14.01 -28.20
C ASP A 336 6.73 13.18 -27.45
N ARG A 337 7.14 12.55 -26.35
CA ARG A 337 6.37 11.66 -25.48
C ARG A 337 6.89 11.77 -24.05
N ALA A 338 6.22 11.16 -23.07
CA ALA A 338 6.76 11.08 -21.72
C ALA A 338 8.14 10.40 -21.68
N VAL A 339 8.96 10.74 -20.68
CA VAL A 339 10.32 10.18 -20.58
C VAL A 339 10.26 8.72 -20.12
N ILE A 340 9.46 8.44 -19.10
CA ILE A 340 9.25 7.13 -18.50
C ILE A 340 7.80 6.71 -18.74
N ALA A 341 7.57 5.43 -19.04
CA ALA A 341 6.26 4.90 -19.37
C ALA A 341 5.52 5.71 -20.45
N PRO A 342 6.14 6.00 -21.61
CA PRO A 342 5.48 6.71 -22.69
C PRO A 342 4.35 5.89 -23.30
N ASP A 343 3.33 6.61 -23.77
CA ASP A 343 2.38 6.01 -24.69
C ASP A 343 3.06 5.67 -26.02
N THR A 344 2.62 4.57 -26.63
CA THR A 344 3.18 4.08 -27.90
C THR A 344 2.29 4.39 -29.10
N ASN A 345 1.09 4.93 -28.87
CA ASN A 345 0.14 5.23 -29.94
C ASN A 345 -0.44 6.65 -29.83
N ASP A 346 0.05 7.52 -30.71
CA ASP A 346 -0.34 8.93 -30.80
C ASP A 346 -1.71 9.18 -31.50
N THR A 347 -2.41 8.12 -31.91
CA THR A 347 -3.71 8.23 -32.61
C THR A 347 -4.92 7.98 -31.73
N ASP A 348 -4.76 7.23 -30.64
CA ASP A 348 -5.79 7.06 -29.62
C ASP A 348 -5.52 8.06 -28.49
N LEU A 349 -6.45 8.99 -28.29
CA LEU A 349 -6.29 10.04 -27.29
C LEU A 349 -6.76 9.62 -25.90
N TRP A 350 -7.28 8.40 -25.74
CA TRP A 350 -7.92 7.93 -24.50
C TRP A 350 -7.29 6.68 -23.91
N GLU A 351 -6.91 5.72 -24.76
CA GLU A 351 -6.32 4.46 -24.31
C GLU A 351 -4.79 4.53 -24.29
N PHE A 352 -4.19 4.27 -23.12
CA PHE A 352 -2.75 4.14 -22.98
C PHE A 352 -2.29 2.77 -23.49
N GLN A 353 -1.35 2.73 -24.44
CA GLN A 353 -0.87 1.49 -25.05
C GLN A 353 0.58 1.13 -24.68
N GLY A 354 1.25 1.99 -23.90
CA GLY A 354 2.60 1.75 -23.39
C GLY A 354 2.67 0.74 -22.23
N THR A 355 3.89 0.55 -21.70
CA THR A 355 4.10 -0.17 -20.43
C THR A 355 4.05 0.83 -19.28
N ALA A 356 3.13 0.65 -18.33
CA ALA A 356 2.99 1.55 -17.19
C ALA A 356 4.15 1.35 -16.19
N PHE A 357 4.50 2.41 -15.46
CA PHE A 357 5.44 2.31 -14.36
C PHE A 357 4.76 1.71 -13.13
N THR A 358 5.37 0.73 -12.48
CA THR A 358 4.83 0.00 -11.31
C THR A 358 5.77 0.03 -10.10
N GLY A 359 6.98 0.56 -10.26
CA GLY A 359 8.05 0.57 -9.28
C GLY A 359 8.01 1.75 -8.31
N VAL A 360 9.14 2.00 -7.66
CA VAL A 360 9.30 3.11 -6.71
C VAL A 360 10.34 4.09 -7.26
N PHE A 361 10.01 5.37 -7.30
CA PHE A 361 10.93 6.42 -7.69
C PHE A 361 11.02 7.46 -6.58
N ASP A 362 12.10 7.39 -5.81
CA ASP A 362 12.39 8.31 -4.72
C ASP A 362 13.27 9.47 -5.23
N GLY A 363 12.71 10.67 -5.26
CA GLY A 363 13.45 11.88 -5.60
C GLY A 363 14.46 12.27 -4.53
N ASN A 364 14.36 11.76 -3.30
CA ASN A 364 15.28 12.04 -2.19
C ASN A 364 15.56 13.54 -1.99
N GLY A 365 14.57 14.38 -2.28
CA GLY A 365 14.64 15.84 -2.21
C GLY A 365 15.37 16.52 -3.39
N HIS A 366 15.78 15.77 -4.40
CA HIS A 366 16.43 16.27 -5.61
C HIS A 366 15.42 16.73 -6.68
N THR A 367 15.94 17.49 -7.65
CA THR A 367 15.13 18.05 -8.74
C THR A 367 15.49 17.49 -10.11
N ILE A 368 14.50 17.47 -11.01
CA ILE A 368 14.67 17.29 -12.45
C ILE A 368 14.23 18.58 -13.13
N SER A 369 15.16 19.23 -13.83
CA SER A 369 14.97 20.58 -14.37
C SER A 369 15.00 20.63 -15.90
N HIS A 370 14.34 21.65 -16.47
CA HIS A 370 14.33 21.99 -17.90
C HIS A 370 13.84 20.88 -18.85
N LEU A 371 13.05 19.93 -18.34
CA LEU A 371 12.40 18.91 -19.15
C LEU A 371 11.49 19.59 -20.18
N THR A 372 11.76 19.37 -21.47
CA THR A 372 10.98 19.90 -22.58
C THR A 372 10.28 18.77 -23.34
N ILE A 373 8.95 18.80 -23.42
CA ILE A 373 8.12 17.80 -24.11
C ILE A 373 7.16 18.51 -25.08
N GLN A 374 7.11 18.06 -26.33
CA GLN A 374 6.22 18.54 -27.39
C GLN A 374 5.52 17.33 -28.05
N GLY A 375 4.36 16.93 -27.54
CA GLY A 375 3.75 15.63 -27.85
C GLY A 375 2.23 15.64 -28.06
N GLN A 376 1.62 14.45 -28.05
CA GLN A 376 0.16 14.28 -28.10
C GLN A 376 -0.45 14.19 -26.69
N SER A 377 -0.64 12.97 -26.18
CA SER A 377 -1.35 12.65 -24.94
C SER A 377 -0.45 11.90 -23.95
N HIS A 378 -0.89 11.75 -22.71
CA HIS A 378 -0.17 11.02 -21.65
C HIS A 378 1.25 11.56 -21.42
N LEU A 379 1.35 12.87 -21.21
CA LEU A 379 2.63 13.58 -21.11
C LEU A 379 2.98 13.95 -19.67
N GLY A 380 4.29 13.94 -19.40
CA GLY A 380 4.93 14.26 -18.13
C GLY A 380 6.32 13.61 -18.08
N LEU A 381 7.00 13.66 -16.94
CA LEU A 381 8.13 12.76 -16.71
C LEU A 381 7.68 11.30 -16.86
N PHE A 382 6.52 10.97 -16.28
CA PHE A 382 5.84 9.69 -16.41
C PHE A 382 4.60 9.81 -17.31
N GLY A 383 4.40 8.88 -18.25
CA GLY A 383 3.17 8.85 -19.05
C GLY A 383 2.00 8.27 -18.26
N LYS A 384 2.20 7.07 -17.69
CA LYS A 384 1.23 6.41 -16.80
C LYS A 384 1.91 5.73 -15.61
N LEU A 385 1.41 6.02 -14.42
CA LEU A 385 1.69 5.29 -13.18
C LEU A 385 0.57 4.28 -12.93
N ASP A 386 0.93 3.03 -12.65
CA ASP A 386 -0.02 1.98 -12.26
C ASP A 386 -0.22 1.93 -10.73
N PHE A 387 -1.10 1.06 -10.25
CA PHE A 387 -1.51 0.97 -8.85
C PHE A 387 -0.34 0.80 -7.86
N ALA A 388 0.67 0.00 -8.21
CA ALA A 388 1.82 -0.26 -7.34
C ALA A 388 2.86 0.88 -7.34
N ALA A 389 2.73 1.85 -8.26
CA ALA A 389 3.71 2.89 -8.42
C ALA A 389 3.76 3.85 -7.22
N ARG A 390 4.97 4.21 -6.79
CA ARG A 390 5.19 5.18 -5.71
C ARG A 390 6.24 6.20 -6.12
N ILE A 391 5.83 7.46 -6.18
CA ILE A 391 6.71 8.59 -6.47
C ILE A 391 6.76 9.47 -5.21
N SER A 392 7.97 9.78 -4.73
CA SER A 392 8.16 10.59 -3.53
C SER A 392 9.26 11.64 -3.73
N ASP A 393 9.16 12.74 -2.99
CA ASP A 393 10.25 13.70 -2.76
C ASP A 393 10.94 14.24 -4.03
N LEU A 394 10.16 14.46 -5.10
CA LEU A 394 10.67 14.85 -6.41
C LEU A 394 10.21 16.25 -6.84
N GLY A 395 11.18 17.12 -7.16
CA GLY A 395 10.92 18.45 -7.72
C GLY A 395 11.06 18.51 -9.24
N MET A 396 10.00 18.90 -9.95
CA MET A 396 10.04 19.20 -11.39
C MET A 396 10.20 20.70 -11.61
N GLU A 397 11.39 21.13 -12.07
CA GLU A 397 11.73 22.55 -12.16
C GLU A 397 11.83 23.08 -13.59
N ALA A 398 11.22 24.24 -13.85
CA ALA A 398 11.30 24.91 -15.16
C ALA A 398 10.98 23.99 -16.36
N VAL A 399 10.07 23.03 -16.17
CA VAL A 399 9.61 22.16 -17.27
C VAL A 399 8.79 22.95 -18.29
N ASP A 400 8.78 22.47 -19.53
CA ASP A 400 7.94 22.96 -20.62
C ASP A 400 7.27 21.77 -21.31
N VAL A 401 6.06 21.44 -20.86
CA VAL A 401 5.27 20.31 -21.38
C VAL A 401 4.12 20.87 -22.21
N ASN A 402 4.13 20.60 -23.51
CA ASN A 402 3.11 21.03 -24.44
C ASN A 402 2.55 19.84 -25.22
N GLY A 403 1.37 19.40 -24.81
CA GLY A 403 0.56 18.40 -25.50
C GLY A 403 -0.49 19.05 -26.39
N ILE A 404 -0.83 18.38 -27.49
CA ILE A 404 -2.02 18.73 -28.28
C ILE A 404 -3.21 17.79 -28.01
N GLY A 405 -3.04 16.83 -27.11
CA GLY A 405 -4.04 15.82 -26.72
C GLY A 405 -4.37 15.84 -25.23
N ASN A 406 -4.70 14.67 -24.70
CA ASN A 406 -5.27 14.50 -23.36
C ASN A 406 -4.23 14.06 -22.32
N TYR A 407 -4.56 14.17 -21.03
CA TYR A 407 -3.73 13.62 -19.93
C TYR A 407 -2.32 14.24 -19.92
N VAL A 408 -2.25 15.54 -19.66
CA VAL A 408 -0.98 16.29 -19.67
C VAL A 408 -0.69 16.80 -18.27
N GLY A 409 0.44 16.38 -17.71
CA GLY A 409 0.97 16.87 -16.43
C GLY A 409 2.46 17.19 -16.51
N GLY A 410 2.97 17.97 -15.55
CA GLY A 410 4.41 18.20 -15.43
C GLY A 410 5.15 16.94 -14.95
N LEU A 411 4.58 16.24 -13.98
CA LEU A 411 5.13 15.01 -13.41
C LEU A 411 4.54 13.76 -14.07
N ALA A 412 3.21 13.67 -14.16
CA ALA A 412 2.56 12.49 -14.72
C ALA A 412 1.35 12.82 -15.62
N GLY A 413 1.19 12.09 -16.73
CA GLY A 413 -0.01 12.18 -17.55
C GLY A 413 -1.23 11.60 -16.83
N ARG A 414 -1.13 10.33 -16.41
CA ARG A 414 -2.15 9.61 -15.64
C ARG A 414 -1.56 8.93 -14.41
N ASN A 415 -2.16 9.15 -13.25
CA ASN A 415 -1.77 8.53 -11.99
C ASN A 415 -2.84 7.56 -11.48
N ILE A 416 -2.48 6.30 -11.27
CA ILE A 416 -3.27 5.30 -10.54
C ILE A 416 -2.59 4.91 -9.22
N GLY A 417 -1.30 5.22 -9.08
CA GLY A 417 -0.48 4.94 -7.89
C GLY A 417 -0.46 6.10 -6.90
N SER A 418 0.67 6.24 -6.19
CA SER A 418 0.87 7.26 -5.16
C SER A 418 1.94 8.28 -5.54
N ILE A 419 1.63 9.57 -5.35
CA ILE A 419 2.55 10.68 -5.49
C ILE A 419 2.56 11.45 -4.17
N THR A 420 3.74 11.62 -3.59
CA THR A 420 3.93 12.24 -2.27
C THR A 420 5.06 13.27 -2.30
N THR A 421 4.94 14.37 -1.55
CA THR A 421 6.01 15.37 -1.35
C THR A 421 6.68 15.84 -2.65
N SER A 422 5.89 15.95 -3.72
CA SER A 422 6.42 16.21 -5.08
C SER A 422 5.80 17.46 -5.69
N TYR A 423 6.54 18.17 -6.54
CA TYR A 423 6.06 19.43 -7.09
C TYR A 423 6.43 19.70 -8.54
N ASN A 424 5.72 20.65 -9.15
CA ASN A 424 6.05 21.23 -10.44
C ASN A 424 6.09 22.77 -10.39
N SER A 425 7.11 23.38 -11.01
CA SER A 425 7.23 24.83 -11.19
C SER A 425 7.19 25.31 -12.66
N GLY A 426 7.18 24.39 -13.62
CA GLY A 426 7.21 24.72 -15.05
C GLY A 426 5.84 24.95 -15.70
N THR A 427 5.85 25.15 -17.01
CA THR A 427 4.62 25.39 -17.80
C THR A 427 4.07 24.09 -18.37
N VAL A 428 2.75 23.94 -18.29
CA VAL A 428 2.02 22.78 -18.83
C VAL A 428 0.87 23.28 -19.73
N SER A 429 0.82 22.78 -20.96
CA SER A 429 -0.21 23.09 -21.94
C SER A 429 -0.75 21.80 -22.56
N GLY A 430 -2.07 21.67 -22.70
CA GLY A 430 -2.73 20.48 -23.24
C GLY A 430 -4.12 20.79 -23.84
N ASP A 431 -4.88 19.76 -24.20
CA ASP A 431 -6.28 19.90 -24.64
C ASP A 431 -7.26 19.56 -23.50
N ASN A 432 -7.32 18.28 -23.08
CA ASN A 432 -8.19 17.82 -22.00
C ASN A 432 -7.40 17.15 -20.87
N ARG A 433 -7.91 17.25 -19.63
CA ARG A 433 -7.29 16.69 -18.41
C ARG A 433 -5.84 17.18 -18.28
N VAL A 434 -5.71 18.49 -18.10
CA VAL A 434 -4.43 19.20 -17.99
C VAL A 434 -4.24 19.67 -16.56
N GLY A 435 -3.20 19.18 -15.90
CA GLY A 435 -2.85 19.57 -14.54
C GLY A 435 -1.41 20.06 -14.46
N GLY A 436 -1.12 20.99 -13.54
CA GLY A 436 0.26 21.44 -13.36
C GLY A 436 1.19 20.32 -12.89
N LEU A 437 0.71 19.39 -12.06
CA LEU A 437 1.47 18.22 -11.62
C LEU A 437 1.01 16.96 -12.36
N VAL A 438 -0.29 16.68 -12.37
CA VAL A 438 -0.87 15.45 -12.93
C VAL A 438 -2.06 15.74 -13.84
N GLY A 439 -2.07 15.18 -15.05
CA GLY A 439 -3.22 15.34 -15.96
C GLY A 439 -4.51 14.74 -15.39
N CYS A 440 -4.48 13.45 -15.04
CA CYS A 440 -5.58 12.72 -14.43
C CYS A 440 -5.11 11.89 -13.24
N ASN A 441 -5.75 12.05 -12.09
CA ASN A 441 -5.59 11.19 -10.91
C ASN A 441 -6.79 10.26 -10.82
N GLU A 442 -6.60 8.97 -11.08
CA GLU A 442 -7.67 7.99 -11.21
C GLU A 442 -7.47 6.85 -10.22
N TYR A 443 -8.29 6.79 -9.16
CA TYR A 443 -8.07 5.93 -7.98
C TYR A 443 -6.72 6.11 -7.26
N GLY A 444 -5.84 6.98 -7.77
CA GLY A 444 -4.53 7.27 -7.21
C GLY A 444 -4.59 8.30 -6.07
N SER A 445 -3.45 8.48 -5.42
CA SER A 445 -3.27 9.46 -4.33
C SER A 445 -2.22 10.51 -4.67
N ILE A 446 -2.52 11.76 -4.34
CA ILE A 446 -1.61 12.91 -4.45
C ILE A 446 -1.61 13.62 -3.10
N ILE A 447 -0.48 13.60 -2.40
CA ILE A 447 -0.39 14.02 -1.01
C ILE A 447 0.82 14.93 -0.81
N ASP A 448 0.63 16.01 -0.04
CA ASP A 448 1.69 16.98 0.27
C ASP A 448 2.42 17.46 -1.00
N SER A 449 1.65 17.69 -2.05
CA SER A 449 2.16 17.94 -3.39
C SER A 449 1.65 19.26 -3.92
N TYR A 450 2.46 19.93 -4.73
CA TYR A 450 2.10 21.26 -5.19
C TYR A 450 2.51 21.61 -6.60
N SER A 451 1.85 22.63 -7.13
CA SER A 451 2.19 23.21 -8.43
C SER A 451 2.17 24.73 -8.35
N ILE A 452 3.24 25.36 -8.84
CA ILE A 452 3.33 26.81 -8.97
C ILE A 452 3.41 27.26 -10.44
N GLY A 453 3.35 26.29 -11.36
CA GLY A 453 3.47 26.46 -12.80
C GLY A 453 2.26 27.13 -13.48
N THR A 454 2.43 27.53 -14.74
CA THR A 454 1.30 28.00 -15.57
C THR A 454 0.66 26.81 -16.28
N VAL A 455 -0.66 26.70 -16.21
CA VAL A 455 -1.44 25.61 -16.81
C VAL A 455 -2.44 26.16 -17.82
N THR A 456 -2.39 25.68 -19.06
CA THR A 456 -3.33 26.05 -20.13
C THR A 456 -3.99 24.82 -20.77
N GLY A 457 -5.31 24.85 -20.99
CA GLY A 457 -6.02 23.78 -21.71
C GLY A 457 -7.43 24.16 -22.17
N ASP A 458 -8.22 23.19 -22.64
CA ASP A 458 -9.55 23.44 -23.25
C ASP A 458 -10.75 22.83 -22.52
N TYR A 459 -10.62 21.75 -21.74
CA TYR A 459 -11.81 21.14 -21.10
C TYR A 459 -11.73 20.86 -19.59
N SER A 460 -10.68 20.22 -19.08
CA SER A 460 -10.51 20.00 -17.62
C SER A 460 -9.13 20.48 -17.20
N ILE A 461 -9.07 21.65 -16.56
CA ILE A 461 -7.84 22.35 -16.26
C ILE A 461 -7.76 22.63 -14.77
N GLY A 462 -6.74 22.08 -14.11
CA GLY A 462 -6.44 22.39 -12.71
C GLY A 462 -5.01 22.87 -12.54
N GLY A 463 -4.79 23.82 -11.64
CA GLY A 463 -3.42 24.26 -11.34
C GLY A 463 -2.54 23.13 -10.80
N LEU A 464 -3.11 22.13 -10.13
CA LEU A 464 -2.43 20.89 -9.70
C LEU A 464 -2.86 19.67 -10.53
N VAL A 465 -4.16 19.40 -10.62
CA VAL A 465 -4.71 18.20 -11.26
C VAL A 465 -5.82 18.55 -12.25
N GLY A 466 -5.74 18.04 -13.49
CA GLY A 466 -6.80 18.27 -14.48
C GLY A 466 -8.13 17.63 -14.08
N LEU A 467 -8.12 16.30 -13.90
CA LEU A 467 -9.26 15.50 -13.44
C LEU A 467 -8.86 14.64 -12.23
N ASN A 468 -9.68 14.64 -11.19
CA ASN A 468 -9.60 13.71 -10.08
C ASN A 468 -10.80 12.76 -10.12
N ASP A 469 -10.59 11.51 -10.54
CA ASP A 469 -11.62 10.49 -10.76
C ASP A 469 -11.46 9.38 -9.71
N HIS A 470 -12.35 9.35 -8.71
CA HIS A 470 -12.25 8.48 -7.53
C HIS A 470 -10.91 8.55 -6.76
N GLY A 471 -10.02 9.46 -7.14
CA GLY A 471 -8.72 9.67 -6.53
C GLY A 471 -8.79 10.54 -5.28
N SER A 472 -7.70 10.54 -4.51
CA SER A 472 -7.56 11.38 -3.32
C SER A 472 -6.48 12.43 -3.51
N ILE A 473 -6.82 13.68 -3.18
CA ILE A 473 -5.90 14.81 -3.13
C ILE A 473 -5.94 15.37 -1.70
N ALA A 474 -4.81 15.31 -1.01
CA ALA A 474 -4.72 15.72 0.39
C ALA A 474 -3.50 16.60 0.64
N ILE A 475 -3.63 17.60 1.53
CA ILE A 475 -2.48 18.40 2.00
C ILE A 475 -1.77 19.09 0.81
N SER A 476 -2.48 19.32 -0.28
CA SER A 476 -1.88 19.69 -1.57
C SER A 476 -2.35 21.07 -2.01
N TYR A 477 -1.53 21.76 -2.79
CA TYR A 477 -1.86 23.14 -3.15
C TYR A 477 -1.40 23.57 -4.53
N SER A 478 -2.00 24.65 -5.00
CA SER A 478 -1.60 25.30 -6.24
C SER A 478 -1.55 26.81 -6.09
N THR A 479 -0.41 27.39 -6.45
CA THR A 479 -0.28 28.86 -6.59
C THR A 479 -0.16 29.28 -8.06
N GLY A 480 -0.13 28.30 -8.97
CA GLY A 480 0.00 28.49 -10.40
C GLY A 480 -1.25 29.06 -11.06
N THR A 481 -1.12 29.66 -12.25
CA THR A 481 -2.26 30.16 -13.02
C THR A 481 -2.90 29.02 -13.82
N ALA A 482 -4.22 28.92 -13.79
CA ALA A 482 -5.00 27.96 -14.56
C ALA A 482 -5.90 28.71 -15.55
N THR A 483 -5.67 28.51 -16.86
CA THR A 483 -6.44 29.17 -17.92
C THR A 483 -7.00 28.15 -18.90
N GLY A 484 -8.29 28.22 -19.22
CA GLY A 484 -8.83 27.35 -20.25
C GLY A 484 -10.33 27.49 -20.51
N PHE A 485 -10.90 26.47 -21.15
CA PHE A 485 -12.33 26.34 -21.39
C PHE A 485 -12.86 25.07 -20.66
N GLY A 486 -14.18 24.88 -20.58
CA GLY A 486 -14.80 23.80 -19.80
C GLY A 486 -14.79 24.05 -18.29
N TYR A 487 -14.11 23.15 -17.56
CA TYR A 487 -13.94 23.11 -16.12
C TYR A 487 -12.55 23.62 -15.73
N VAL A 488 -12.50 24.79 -15.11
CA VAL A 488 -11.25 25.42 -14.69
C VAL A 488 -11.24 25.63 -13.18
N GLY A 489 -10.30 25.01 -12.49
CA GLY A 489 -10.06 25.19 -11.07
C GLY A 489 -8.64 25.65 -10.77
N GLY A 490 -8.46 26.46 -9.74
CA GLY A 490 -7.12 26.85 -9.30
C GLY A 490 -6.30 25.67 -8.77
N LEU A 491 -6.96 24.63 -8.22
CA LEU A 491 -6.34 23.36 -7.82
C LEU A 491 -6.73 22.21 -8.75
N VAL A 492 -8.03 21.97 -8.93
CA VAL A 492 -8.56 20.82 -9.68
C VAL A 492 -9.57 21.25 -10.74
N GLY A 493 -9.45 20.78 -11.98
CA GLY A 493 -10.43 21.08 -13.02
C GLY A 493 -11.79 20.46 -12.73
N SER A 494 -11.85 19.12 -12.73
CA SER A 494 -13.04 18.34 -12.37
C SER A 494 -12.74 17.32 -11.27
N ASN A 495 -13.68 17.17 -10.33
CA ASN A 495 -13.64 16.16 -9.27
C ASN A 495 -14.84 15.22 -9.40
N GLU A 496 -14.58 14.04 -9.96
CA GLU A 496 -15.57 12.99 -10.26
C GLU A 496 -15.47 11.92 -9.17
N CYS A 497 -16.31 12.01 -8.15
CA CYS A 497 -16.37 11.08 -7.02
C CYS A 497 -15.06 10.94 -6.22
N GLY A 498 -14.07 11.80 -6.48
CA GLY A 498 -12.82 11.89 -5.74
C GLY A 498 -12.93 12.75 -4.48
N SER A 499 -11.90 12.71 -3.65
CA SER A 499 -11.82 13.46 -2.39
C SER A 499 -10.70 14.50 -2.43
N ILE A 500 -11.03 15.74 -2.03
CA ILE A 500 -10.10 16.85 -1.89
C ILE A 500 -10.16 17.34 -0.45
N ILE A 501 -9.06 17.18 0.28
CA ILE A 501 -9.02 17.42 1.73
C ILE A 501 -7.82 18.29 2.08
N ALA A 502 -8.00 19.23 3.01
CA ALA A 502 -6.90 20.03 3.57
C ALA A 502 -6.03 20.64 2.47
N SER A 503 -6.65 21.12 1.40
CA SER A 503 -5.97 21.54 0.18
C SER A 503 -6.39 22.95 -0.20
N TYR A 504 -5.54 23.67 -0.91
CA TYR A 504 -5.84 25.06 -1.22
C TYR A 504 -5.31 25.57 -2.55
N SER A 505 -5.90 26.66 -3.02
CA SER A 505 -5.40 27.40 -4.17
C SER A 505 -5.25 28.89 -3.86
N THR A 506 -4.13 29.45 -4.30
CA THR A 506 -3.94 30.91 -4.33
C THR A 506 -3.78 31.43 -5.77
N GLY A 507 -3.64 30.51 -6.72
CA GLY A 507 -3.50 30.79 -8.14
C GLY A 507 -4.75 31.36 -8.80
N GLN A 508 -4.58 32.10 -9.89
CA GLN A 508 -5.69 32.64 -10.67
C GLN A 508 -6.33 31.53 -11.52
N ALA A 509 -7.65 31.41 -11.47
CA ALA A 509 -8.45 30.56 -12.35
C ALA A 509 -9.24 31.41 -13.36
N THR A 510 -9.00 31.21 -14.66
CA THR A 510 -9.68 31.95 -15.74
C THR A 510 -10.26 31.00 -16.78
N GLY A 511 -11.57 31.02 -17.00
CA GLY A 511 -12.16 30.18 -18.04
C GLY A 511 -13.67 30.30 -18.24
N SER A 512 -14.27 29.30 -18.88
CA SER A 512 -15.72 29.22 -19.12
C SER A 512 -16.08 27.82 -19.62
N PRO A 513 -17.23 27.22 -19.25
CA PRO A 513 -18.33 27.81 -18.47
C PRO A 513 -18.36 27.42 -17.00
N HIS A 514 -17.37 26.70 -16.45
CA HIS A 514 -17.36 26.34 -15.03
C HIS A 514 -16.02 26.76 -14.43
N VAL A 515 -16.04 27.76 -13.55
CA VAL A 515 -14.80 28.29 -12.96
C VAL A 515 -14.92 28.34 -11.45
N GLY A 516 -14.03 27.62 -10.77
CA GLY A 516 -13.89 27.71 -9.32
C GLY A 516 -12.49 28.20 -8.94
N GLY A 517 -12.40 28.97 -7.87
CA GLY A 517 -11.08 29.33 -7.34
C GLY A 517 -10.30 28.10 -6.90
N LEU A 518 -10.95 27.07 -6.35
CA LEU A 518 -10.35 25.77 -6.01
C LEU A 518 -10.66 24.71 -7.07
N VAL A 519 -11.96 24.45 -7.33
CA VAL A 519 -12.43 23.35 -8.18
C VAL A 519 -13.40 23.85 -9.25
N GLY A 520 -13.17 23.53 -10.52
CA GLY A 520 -14.08 23.90 -11.61
C GLY A 520 -15.46 23.26 -11.46
N SER A 521 -15.50 21.93 -11.43
CA SER A 521 -16.71 21.13 -11.18
C SER A 521 -16.46 20.07 -10.11
N ASN A 522 -17.32 20.00 -9.10
CA ASN A 522 -17.36 18.92 -8.13
C ASN A 522 -18.64 18.11 -8.35
N GLU A 523 -18.56 17.00 -9.07
CA GLU A 523 -19.75 16.27 -9.54
C GLU A 523 -20.41 15.45 -8.44
N CYS A 524 -19.72 14.39 -7.99
CA CYS A 524 -20.13 13.54 -6.88
C CYS A 524 -19.06 13.49 -5.78
N GLY A 525 -17.99 14.29 -5.91
CA GLY A 525 -16.85 14.24 -4.99
C GLY A 525 -17.03 15.01 -3.68
N SER A 526 -16.07 14.87 -2.79
CA SER A 526 -16.02 15.59 -1.51
C SER A 526 -14.92 16.64 -1.48
N ILE A 527 -15.25 17.82 -0.94
CA ILE A 527 -14.29 18.88 -0.63
C ILE A 527 -14.41 19.18 0.87
N ALA A 528 -13.32 19.04 1.60
CA ALA A 528 -13.27 19.24 3.04
C ALA A 528 -12.02 20.01 3.46
N ALA A 529 -12.12 20.81 4.52
CA ALA A 529 -11.00 21.53 5.11
C ALA A 529 -10.18 22.35 4.10
N SER A 530 -10.81 22.90 3.05
CA SER A 530 -10.09 23.42 1.88
C SER A 530 -10.41 24.88 1.60
N TYR A 531 -9.52 25.60 0.94
CA TYR A 531 -9.76 27.03 0.69
C TYR A 531 -9.19 27.57 -0.60
N SER A 532 -9.78 28.66 -1.06
CA SER A 532 -9.28 29.42 -2.21
C SER A 532 -9.14 30.90 -1.88
N THR A 533 -7.94 31.43 -2.07
CA THR A 533 -7.70 32.89 -2.06
C THR A 533 -7.42 33.43 -3.46
N GLY A 534 -7.42 32.54 -4.47
CA GLY A 534 -7.16 32.88 -5.86
C GLY A 534 -8.34 33.57 -6.54
N THR A 535 -8.06 34.45 -7.50
CA THR A 535 -9.10 35.11 -8.30
C THR A 535 -9.77 34.10 -9.23
N ALA A 536 -11.11 34.05 -9.23
CA ALA A 536 -11.91 33.24 -10.15
C ALA A 536 -12.61 34.16 -11.18
N THR A 537 -12.24 34.02 -12.46
CA THR A 537 -12.80 34.82 -13.56
C THR A 537 -13.41 33.91 -14.62
N GLY A 538 -14.70 34.08 -14.92
CA GLY A 538 -15.31 33.32 -16.00
C GLY A 538 -16.57 33.93 -16.60
N PHE A 539 -17.33 33.13 -17.35
CA PHE A 539 -18.56 33.58 -18.00
C PHE A 539 -19.82 33.10 -17.31
N GLU A 540 -20.01 31.78 -17.26
CA GLU A 540 -21.11 31.08 -16.58
C GLU A 540 -20.53 30.34 -15.36
N TYR A 541 -21.37 29.97 -14.39
CA TYR A 541 -21.04 29.18 -13.18
C TYR A 541 -19.68 29.50 -12.56
N VAL A 542 -19.55 30.69 -11.98
CA VAL A 542 -18.31 31.17 -11.37
C VAL A 542 -18.45 31.20 -9.85
N GLY A 543 -17.64 30.41 -9.15
CA GLY A 543 -17.58 30.39 -7.68
C GLY A 543 -16.21 30.70 -7.13
N GLY A 544 -16.14 31.35 -5.97
CA GLY A 544 -14.86 31.62 -5.32
C GLY A 544 -14.14 30.36 -4.84
N LEU A 545 -14.88 29.31 -4.49
CA LEU A 545 -14.35 27.97 -4.19
C LEU A 545 -14.64 27.00 -5.34
N VAL A 546 -15.92 26.82 -5.71
CA VAL A 546 -16.35 25.82 -6.70
C VAL A 546 -17.25 26.44 -7.77
N GLY A 547 -16.99 26.16 -9.05
CA GLY A 547 -17.85 26.62 -10.14
C GLY A 547 -19.24 25.96 -10.08
N THR A 548 -19.28 24.65 -10.23
CA THR A 548 -20.51 23.84 -10.09
C THR A 548 -20.33 22.73 -9.07
N ASN A 549 -21.31 22.54 -8.18
CA ASN A 549 -21.26 21.55 -7.11
C ASN A 549 -22.48 20.62 -7.13
N GLY A 550 -22.26 19.34 -7.45
CA GLY A 550 -23.17 18.22 -7.19
C GLY A 550 -22.76 17.36 -5.98
N GLY A 551 -21.54 17.54 -5.45
CA GLY A 551 -21.01 16.79 -4.31
C GLY A 551 -21.04 17.55 -2.98
N SER A 552 -20.36 17.03 -1.94
CA SER A 552 -20.37 17.66 -0.62
C SER A 552 -19.23 18.65 -0.41
N ILE A 553 -19.52 19.80 0.19
CA ILE A 553 -18.50 20.77 0.64
C ILE A 553 -18.64 20.97 2.16
N SER A 554 -17.52 20.86 2.89
CA SER A 554 -17.49 21.06 4.34
C SER A 554 -16.27 21.83 4.81
N THR A 555 -16.40 22.61 5.87
CA THR A 555 -15.26 23.27 6.55
C THR A 555 -14.33 23.97 5.57
N SER A 556 -14.89 24.69 4.59
CA SER A 556 -14.12 25.24 3.47
C SER A 556 -14.47 26.70 3.24
N TYR A 557 -13.55 27.46 2.64
CA TYR A 557 -13.81 28.89 2.43
C TYR A 557 -13.17 29.51 1.20
N SER A 558 -13.72 30.65 0.77
CA SER A 558 -13.14 31.48 -0.29
C SER A 558 -12.99 32.95 0.10
N THR A 559 -11.89 33.56 -0.32
CA THR A 559 -11.65 35.01 -0.15
C THR A 559 -11.19 35.70 -1.44
N GLY A 560 -10.90 34.94 -2.49
CA GLY A 560 -10.49 35.49 -3.78
C GLY A 560 -11.61 36.27 -4.47
N VAL A 561 -11.21 37.23 -5.32
CA VAL A 561 -12.14 38.01 -6.15
C VAL A 561 -12.88 37.07 -7.10
N VAL A 562 -14.21 37.23 -7.21
CA VAL A 562 -15.05 36.42 -8.11
C VAL A 562 -15.69 37.33 -9.16
N SER A 563 -15.43 37.04 -10.44
CA SER A 563 -15.94 37.83 -11.57
C SER A 563 -16.57 36.92 -12.63
N GLY A 564 -17.86 37.12 -12.92
CA GLY A 564 -18.56 36.40 -13.97
C GLY A 564 -19.81 37.12 -14.48
N PHE A 565 -20.47 36.54 -15.48
CA PHE A 565 -21.65 37.15 -16.11
C PHE A 565 -22.97 36.46 -15.73
N ARG A 566 -22.97 35.14 -15.51
CA ARG A 566 -24.15 34.33 -15.21
C ARG A 566 -23.85 33.35 -14.08
N SER A 567 -24.75 33.27 -13.09
CA SER A 567 -24.63 32.37 -11.93
C SER A 567 -23.26 32.50 -11.24
N VAL A 568 -23.09 33.63 -10.54
CA VAL A 568 -21.86 33.97 -9.84
C VAL A 568 -22.12 33.92 -8.35
N GLY A 569 -21.30 33.20 -7.61
CA GLY A 569 -21.42 33.08 -6.17
C GLY A 569 -20.10 33.25 -5.44
N GLY A 570 -20.16 33.81 -4.24
CA GLY A 570 -18.96 34.02 -3.43
C GLY A 570 -18.24 32.72 -3.05
N LEU A 571 -18.99 31.66 -2.71
CA LEU A 571 -18.44 30.31 -2.49
C LEU A 571 -18.65 29.40 -3.70
N VAL A 572 -19.91 29.18 -4.09
CA VAL A 572 -20.31 28.28 -5.18
C VAL A 572 -21.11 29.02 -6.25
N GLY A 573 -20.77 28.81 -7.53
CA GLY A 573 -21.46 29.41 -8.67
C GLY A 573 -22.84 28.79 -8.95
N SER A 574 -22.93 27.46 -8.94
CA SER A 574 -24.20 26.72 -8.96
C SER A 574 -24.14 25.42 -8.16
N ASN A 575 -25.18 25.14 -7.38
CA ASN A 575 -25.28 23.99 -6.50
C ASN A 575 -26.51 23.14 -6.85
N VAL A 576 -26.29 21.89 -7.22
CA VAL A 576 -27.31 20.99 -7.78
C VAL A 576 -27.48 19.79 -6.84
N PHE A 577 -28.53 19.83 -6.00
CA PHE A 577 -28.92 18.74 -5.09
C PHE A 577 -27.87 18.30 -4.05
N SER A 578 -27.02 19.22 -3.61
CA SER A 578 -25.82 18.85 -2.85
C SER A 578 -25.66 19.65 -1.55
N SER A 579 -24.81 19.13 -0.65
CA SER A 579 -24.70 19.59 0.73
C SER A 579 -23.50 20.51 0.93
N ILE A 580 -23.74 21.65 1.57
CA ILE A 580 -22.69 22.59 1.96
C ILE A 580 -22.85 22.87 3.45
N THR A 581 -21.82 22.55 4.23
CA THR A 581 -21.85 22.67 5.70
C THR A 581 -20.61 23.41 6.21
N SER A 582 -20.76 24.22 7.26
CA SER A 582 -19.65 24.95 7.91
C SER A 582 -18.67 25.63 6.95
N SER A 583 -19.17 26.18 5.84
CA SER A 583 -18.36 26.73 4.75
C SER A 583 -18.74 28.17 4.43
N PHE A 584 -17.75 28.99 4.14
CA PHE A 584 -17.87 30.45 4.19
C PHE A 584 -17.23 31.17 3.01
N TRP A 585 -17.70 32.37 2.67
CA TRP A 585 -16.94 33.27 1.81
C TRP A 585 -16.90 34.67 2.38
N ASP A 586 -15.86 35.40 2.04
CA ASP A 586 -15.74 36.81 2.37
C ASP A 586 -16.47 37.68 1.33
N MET A 587 -17.54 38.35 1.73
CA MET A 587 -18.36 39.18 0.84
C MET A 587 -17.64 40.43 0.34
N GLU A 588 -16.67 40.95 1.09
CA GLU A 588 -15.99 42.20 0.79
C GLU A 588 -14.84 41.96 -0.18
N THR A 589 -14.04 40.92 0.03
CA THR A 589 -12.91 40.60 -0.86
C THR A 589 -13.36 39.88 -2.13
N SER A 590 -14.39 39.02 -2.05
CA SER A 590 -14.94 38.35 -3.25
C SER A 590 -15.68 39.31 -4.18
N GLY A 591 -16.23 40.39 -3.63
CA GLY A 591 -17.17 41.28 -4.32
C GLY A 591 -18.57 40.70 -4.51
N GLN A 592 -18.90 39.57 -3.86
CA GLN A 592 -20.17 38.87 -4.00
C GLN A 592 -20.97 38.87 -2.69
N THR A 593 -22.19 39.39 -2.74
CA THR A 593 -23.13 39.39 -1.60
C THR A 593 -24.03 38.16 -1.55
N THR A 594 -23.97 37.30 -2.58
CA THR A 594 -24.77 36.07 -2.70
C THR A 594 -23.88 34.90 -3.10
N GLY A 595 -24.31 33.68 -2.76
CA GLY A 595 -23.73 32.43 -3.23
C GLY A 595 -24.83 31.38 -3.33
N ASP A 596 -24.62 30.35 -4.16
CA ASP A 596 -25.55 29.21 -4.27
C ASP A 596 -25.24 28.17 -3.18
N GLY A 597 -25.19 28.62 -1.92
CA GLY A 597 -24.83 27.81 -0.75
C GLY A 597 -23.63 28.35 0.04
N GLY A 598 -23.40 27.77 1.22
CA GLY A 598 -22.48 28.31 2.23
C GLY A 598 -23.03 29.56 2.94
N THR A 599 -22.21 30.21 3.77
CA THR A 599 -22.57 31.45 4.48
C THR A 599 -21.60 32.59 4.13
N GLY A 600 -22.15 33.72 3.66
CA GLY A 600 -21.37 34.93 3.39
C GLY A 600 -21.10 35.71 4.66
N LEU A 601 -19.84 36.08 4.86
CA LEU A 601 -19.35 36.77 6.05
C LEU A 601 -18.59 38.04 5.65
N THR A 602 -18.54 39.01 6.54
CA THR A 602 -17.66 40.19 6.40
C THR A 602 -16.20 39.81 6.68
N THR A 603 -15.23 40.65 6.24
CA THR A 603 -13.81 40.43 6.54
C THR A 603 -13.57 40.29 8.04
N THR A 604 -14.26 41.10 8.86
CA THR A 604 -14.10 41.05 10.32
C THR A 604 -14.61 39.73 10.92
N GLU A 605 -15.69 39.18 10.39
CA GLU A 605 -16.22 37.89 10.84
C GLU A 605 -15.32 36.73 10.39
N MET A 606 -14.77 36.81 9.17
CA MET A 606 -13.81 35.84 8.63
C MET A 606 -12.45 35.86 9.34
N GLN A 607 -12.12 36.94 10.05
CA GLN A 607 -10.90 37.05 10.86
C GLN A 607 -11.13 36.74 12.34
N ASN A 608 -12.36 36.38 12.73
CA ASN A 608 -12.71 36.06 14.10
C ASN A 608 -12.75 34.54 14.30
N ILE A 609 -11.81 34.01 15.09
CA ILE A 609 -11.72 32.58 15.41
C ILE A 609 -13.04 31.98 15.93
N ASN A 610 -13.80 32.75 16.73
CA ASN A 610 -15.06 32.26 17.30
C ASN A 610 -16.11 31.95 16.23
N THR A 611 -16.05 32.58 15.07
CA THR A 611 -16.92 32.27 13.93
C THR A 611 -16.78 30.81 13.53
N PHE A 612 -15.53 30.34 13.42
CA PHE A 612 -15.21 29.00 12.95
C PHE A 612 -15.34 27.94 14.06
N LEU A 613 -14.95 28.28 15.30
CA LEU A 613 -15.17 27.39 16.45
C LEU A 613 -16.66 27.06 16.64
N ASN A 614 -17.53 28.07 16.52
CA ASN A 614 -18.98 27.88 16.57
C ASN A 614 -19.53 27.04 15.41
N ALA A 615 -18.79 26.96 14.30
CA ALA A 615 -19.10 26.12 13.15
C ALA A 615 -18.44 24.73 13.23
N GLY A 616 -17.75 24.40 14.33
CA GLY A 616 -17.11 23.10 14.55
C GLY A 616 -15.79 22.91 13.83
N TRP A 617 -15.05 23.99 13.54
CA TRP A 617 -13.69 23.91 12.99
C TRP A 617 -12.67 23.71 14.12
N ASP A 618 -11.79 22.73 13.95
CA ASP A 618 -10.74 22.34 14.91
C ASP A 618 -9.46 23.15 14.69
N PHE A 619 -9.10 23.95 15.70
CA PHE A 619 -7.98 24.90 15.68
C PHE A 619 -6.85 24.46 16.63
N VAL A 620 -5.62 24.86 16.31
CA VAL A 620 -4.47 24.70 17.23
C VAL A 620 -4.78 25.33 18.60
N ASP A 621 -4.34 24.65 19.66
CA ASP A 621 -4.46 25.04 21.06
C ASP A 621 -5.91 25.11 21.60
N GLU A 622 -6.87 24.48 20.92
CA GLU A 622 -8.19 24.19 21.50
C GLU A 622 -8.48 22.69 21.55
N THR A 623 -9.49 22.32 22.35
CA THR A 623 -9.86 20.91 22.58
C THR A 623 -11.38 20.70 22.60
N LEU A 624 -12.15 21.71 22.20
CA LEU A 624 -13.61 21.74 22.30
C LEU A 624 -14.28 20.94 21.18
N ASN A 625 -13.68 20.89 20.00
CA ASN A 625 -14.26 20.23 18.82
C ASN A 625 -13.29 19.31 18.07
N GLY A 626 -12.12 19.02 18.67
CA GLY A 626 -11.17 18.04 18.17
C GLY A 626 -9.80 18.24 18.81
N THR A 627 -8.84 17.43 18.37
CA THR A 627 -7.41 17.53 18.69
C THR A 627 -6.56 17.40 17.43
N CYS A 628 -7.20 17.39 16.25
CA CYS A 628 -6.56 17.19 14.96
C CYS A 628 -5.83 18.46 14.52
N ASN A 629 -6.20 19.63 15.08
CA ASN A 629 -5.55 20.91 14.86
C ASN A 629 -5.43 21.25 13.36
N TYR A 630 -6.50 21.09 12.59
CA TYR A 630 -6.50 21.35 11.15
C TYR A 630 -6.14 22.81 10.84
N TRP A 631 -6.70 23.73 11.63
CA TRP A 631 -6.67 25.15 11.36
C TRP A 631 -5.85 25.93 12.38
N GLN A 632 -5.32 27.05 11.93
CA GLN A 632 -4.75 28.08 12.80
C GLN A 632 -5.18 29.45 12.30
N ILE A 633 -5.23 30.45 13.18
CA ILE A 633 -5.56 31.82 12.80
C ILE A 633 -4.79 32.80 13.68
N SER A 634 -4.08 33.72 13.03
CA SER A 634 -3.43 34.85 13.69
C SER A 634 -4.38 36.05 13.77
N PRO A 635 -4.26 36.93 14.77
CA PRO A 635 -5.12 38.10 14.87
C PRO A 635 -5.07 38.99 13.62
N GLY A 636 -6.20 39.16 12.94
CA GLY A 636 -6.31 39.96 11.71
C GLY A 636 -5.99 39.20 10.42
N ASP A 637 -5.70 37.90 10.50
CA ASP A 637 -5.55 36.99 9.36
C ASP A 637 -6.81 36.12 9.16
N TYR A 638 -6.90 35.49 8.00
CA TYR A 638 -7.86 34.41 7.75
C TYR A 638 -7.33 33.08 8.33
N PRO A 639 -8.22 32.08 8.58
CA PRO A 639 -7.78 30.73 8.91
C PRO A 639 -6.78 30.20 7.87
N ARG A 640 -5.80 29.41 8.30
CA ARG A 640 -4.87 28.70 7.42
C ARG A 640 -4.69 27.29 7.94
N LEU A 641 -4.29 26.39 7.05
CA LEU A 641 -3.97 25.03 7.47
C LEU A 641 -2.69 25.04 8.31
N HIS A 642 -2.70 24.30 9.41
CA HIS A 642 -1.62 24.37 10.41
C HIS A 642 -0.28 23.81 9.91
N TYR A 643 -0.29 22.73 9.12
CA TYR A 643 0.94 22.09 8.63
C TYR A 643 1.84 23.02 7.77
N HIS A 644 1.31 24.12 7.24
CA HIS A 644 1.98 24.94 6.25
C HIS A 644 2.95 26.00 6.81
N ILE A 645 3.14 26.09 8.14
CA ILE A 645 4.02 27.10 8.77
C ILE A 645 5.39 26.58 9.21
N GLY A 646 5.75 25.34 8.87
CA GLY A 646 7.06 24.77 9.20
C GLY A 646 7.24 24.37 10.68
N GLU A 647 6.19 24.48 11.49
CA GLU A 647 6.13 23.85 12.82
C GLU A 647 5.45 22.49 12.64
N SER A 648 6.25 21.42 12.47
CA SER A 648 5.70 20.07 12.49
C SER A 648 5.19 19.75 13.89
N PRO A 649 4.00 19.14 14.04
CA PRO A 649 3.55 18.67 15.34
C PRO A 649 4.57 17.66 15.88
N VAL A 650 4.76 17.66 17.19
CA VAL A 650 5.58 16.65 17.85
C VAL A 650 4.87 15.31 17.69
N MET A 651 5.43 14.44 16.86
CA MET A 651 4.90 13.10 16.67
C MET A 651 5.02 12.28 17.97
N PRO A 652 4.12 11.31 18.20
CA PRO A 652 4.23 10.38 19.33
C PRO A 652 5.51 9.56 19.27
N GLU A 653 5.89 8.91 20.38
CA GLU A 653 7.04 8.01 20.41
C GLU A 653 6.95 6.94 19.32
N GLY A 654 8.06 6.71 18.60
CA GLY A 654 8.16 5.82 17.45
C GLY A 654 8.81 6.51 16.25
N LEU A 655 9.05 5.76 15.17
CA LEU A 655 9.52 6.30 13.89
C LEU A 655 8.46 6.22 12.79
N GLY A 656 7.29 5.63 13.09
CA GLY A 656 6.23 5.42 12.11
C GLY A 656 6.52 4.29 11.11
N THR A 657 7.47 3.41 11.42
CA THR A 657 7.83 2.24 10.59
C THR A 657 7.15 0.97 11.11
N ILE A 658 7.15 -0.10 10.32
CA ILE A 658 6.61 -1.41 10.74
C ILE A 658 7.23 -1.87 12.07
N GLN A 659 8.55 -1.69 12.23
CA GLN A 659 9.29 -2.15 13.41
C GLN A 659 9.17 -1.17 14.60
N GLN A 660 8.90 0.11 14.33
CA GLN A 660 8.77 1.17 15.34
C GLN A 660 7.56 2.06 15.01
N PRO A 661 6.33 1.57 15.19
CA PRO A 661 5.13 2.37 14.94
C PRO A 661 5.05 3.54 15.90
N TYR A 662 4.33 4.60 15.50
CA TYR A 662 3.96 5.68 16.39
C TYR A 662 2.93 5.21 17.43
N MET A 663 3.24 5.47 18.70
CA MET A 663 2.46 4.97 19.84
C MET A 663 1.39 5.97 20.28
N ILE A 664 0.13 5.63 20.06
CA ILE A 664 -1.03 6.47 20.39
C ILE A 664 -1.51 6.17 21.81
N ARG A 665 -1.45 7.17 22.71
CA ARG A 665 -1.78 7.03 24.13
C ARG A 665 -2.97 7.87 24.57
N ASP A 666 -3.23 8.97 23.88
CA ASP A 666 -4.36 9.85 24.17
C ASP A 666 -4.96 10.46 22.88
N ALA A 667 -6.03 11.26 23.04
CA ALA A 667 -6.68 11.90 21.91
C ALA A 667 -5.76 12.90 21.16
N ARG A 668 -4.75 13.47 21.80
CA ARG A 668 -3.81 14.38 21.13
C ARG A 668 -2.87 13.60 20.22
N ASP A 669 -2.38 12.45 20.67
CA ASP A 669 -1.61 11.55 19.81
C ASP A 669 -2.44 11.13 18.58
N LEU A 670 -3.72 10.78 18.79
CA LEU A 670 -4.63 10.43 17.69
C LEU A 670 -4.77 11.57 16.66
N GLY A 671 -4.80 12.81 17.12
CA GLY A 671 -4.83 14.00 16.27
C GLY A 671 -3.57 14.19 15.41
N THR A 672 -2.47 13.49 15.68
CA THR A 672 -1.25 13.56 14.86
C THR A 672 -1.27 12.64 13.63
N VAL A 673 -2.17 11.65 13.60
CA VAL A 673 -2.14 10.58 12.58
C VAL A 673 -2.23 11.13 11.15
N TRP A 674 -3.07 12.15 10.95
CA TRP A 674 -3.29 12.73 9.63
C TRP A 674 -2.09 13.54 9.10
N PHE A 675 -1.11 13.91 9.94
CA PHE A 675 0.12 14.57 9.49
C PHE A 675 1.10 13.59 8.85
N LYS A 676 1.03 12.30 9.20
CA LYS A 676 1.80 11.23 8.54
C LYS A 676 0.88 10.06 8.22
N PRO A 677 -0.09 10.23 7.31
CA PRO A 677 -1.19 9.29 7.15
C PRO A 677 -0.80 7.96 6.47
N VAL A 678 0.45 7.86 5.99
CA VAL A 678 1.03 6.63 5.42
C VAL A 678 1.95 5.88 6.41
N ALA A 679 2.13 6.39 7.63
CA ALA A 679 2.97 5.77 8.64
C ALA A 679 2.25 4.62 9.38
N HIS A 680 3.01 3.89 10.20
CA HIS A 680 2.51 2.83 11.07
C HIS A 680 2.23 3.37 12.47
N TYR A 681 1.07 3.02 13.02
CA TYR A 681 0.55 3.46 14.31
C TYR A 681 0.07 2.26 15.13
N ARG A 682 0.20 2.36 16.46
CA ARG A 682 -0.35 1.38 17.39
C ARG A 682 -0.99 2.07 18.59
N LEU A 683 -2.17 1.62 19.01
CA LEU A 683 -2.74 2.03 20.30
C LEU A 683 -2.02 1.36 21.46
N GLU A 684 -1.63 2.15 22.47
CA GLU A 684 -1.08 1.67 23.74
C GLU A 684 -2.13 1.65 24.87
N ALA A 685 -3.27 2.32 24.65
CA ALA A 685 -4.37 2.36 25.59
C ALA A 685 -5.70 2.61 24.87
N SER A 686 -6.81 2.18 25.49
CA SER A 686 -8.14 2.59 25.04
C SER A 686 -8.34 4.10 25.24
N LEU A 687 -9.01 4.74 24.29
CA LEU A 687 -9.27 6.17 24.27
C LEU A 687 -10.76 6.46 24.54
N ASP A 688 -11.01 7.52 25.31
CA ASP A 688 -12.36 8.09 25.48
C ASP A 688 -12.41 9.49 24.85
N LEU A 689 -13.28 9.63 23.87
CA LEU A 689 -13.50 10.84 23.09
C LEU A 689 -14.73 11.63 23.57
N SER A 690 -15.25 11.31 24.75
CA SER A 690 -16.44 11.94 25.29
C SER A 690 -16.29 13.47 25.42
N GLY A 691 -17.34 14.19 25.00
CA GLY A 691 -17.38 15.65 25.02
C GLY A 691 -16.77 16.33 23.80
N ILE A 692 -16.16 15.58 22.88
CA ILE A 692 -15.65 16.08 21.60
C ILE A 692 -16.68 15.79 20.50
N MET A 693 -16.97 16.79 19.66
CA MET A 693 -17.86 16.64 18.50
C MET A 693 -17.14 17.10 17.24
N TRP A 694 -16.90 16.15 16.33
CA TRP A 694 -16.28 16.42 15.05
C TRP A 694 -17.31 16.80 13.99
N SER A 695 -16.89 17.66 13.06
CA SER A 695 -17.67 18.05 11.87
C SER A 695 -17.32 17.24 10.62
N MET A 696 -16.25 16.45 10.67
CA MET A 696 -15.75 15.55 9.63
C MET A 696 -15.12 14.31 10.28
N ALA A 697 -14.59 13.37 9.50
CA ALA A 697 -13.83 12.26 10.07
C ALA A 697 -12.63 12.72 10.90
N ALA A 698 -12.31 12.00 11.98
CA ALA A 698 -11.18 12.35 12.85
C ALA A 698 -9.84 12.22 12.11
N ILE A 699 -9.73 11.22 11.24
CA ILE A 699 -8.61 11.01 10.33
C ILE A 699 -9.19 11.02 8.91
N PRO A 700 -9.13 12.15 8.17
CA PRO A 700 -9.88 12.30 6.93
C PRO A 700 -9.43 11.32 5.83
N TRP A 701 -8.14 11.01 5.81
CA TRP A 701 -7.54 10.07 4.86
C TRP A 701 -6.43 9.27 5.53
N PHE A 702 -6.32 7.98 5.21
CA PHE A 702 -5.31 7.09 5.75
C PHE A 702 -4.86 6.03 4.74
N GLY A 703 -3.54 5.86 4.62
CA GLY A 703 -2.88 4.89 3.73
C GLY A 703 -1.80 4.04 4.42
N GLY A 704 -1.65 4.19 5.74
CA GLY A 704 -0.65 3.50 6.55
C GLY A 704 -1.19 2.27 7.29
N ALA A 705 -0.54 1.85 8.37
CA ALA A 705 -1.08 0.80 9.24
C ALA A 705 -1.53 1.36 10.58
N PHE A 706 -2.73 1.00 11.04
CA PHE A 706 -3.25 1.35 12.34
C PHE A 706 -3.64 0.07 13.10
N ASP A 707 -2.80 -0.30 14.06
CA ASP A 707 -3.02 -1.47 14.92
C ASP A 707 -3.68 -1.01 16.23
N GLY A 708 -4.95 -1.36 16.41
CA GLY A 708 -5.67 -1.12 17.65
C GLY A 708 -5.14 -1.93 18.82
N ASN A 709 -4.33 -2.98 18.58
CA ASN A 709 -3.71 -3.80 19.62
C ASN A 709 -4.73 -4.34 20.65
N GLY A 710 -5.97 -4.58 20.22
CA GLY A 710 -7.09 -5.01 21.07
C GLY A 710 -7.70 -3.91 21.94
N HIS A 711 -7.27 -2.66 21.79
CA HIS A 711 -7.83 -1.50 22.48
C HIS A 711 -9.04 -0.91 21.75
N THR A 712 -9.73 -0.02 22.46
CA THR A 712 -10.97 0.60 22.01
C THR A 712 -10.87 2.12 21.93
N ILE A 713 -11.61 2.72 21.01
CA ILE A 713 -11.86 4.16 20.96
C ILE A 713 -13.35 4.37 21.20
N SER A 714 -13.72 5.12 22.23
CA SER A 714 -15.10 5.24 22.69
C SER A 714 -15.66 6.66 22.55
N HIS A 715 -16.99 6.77 22.39
CA HIS A 715 -17.75 8.02 22.34
C HIS A 715 -17.41 8.97 21.17
N LEU A 716 -16.89 8.43 20.06
CA LEU A 716 -16.67 9.18 18.82
C LEU A 716 -18.01 9.78 18.33
N THR A 717 -18.12 11.11 18.37
CA THR A 717 -19.34 11.82 17.97
C THR A 717 -19.09 12.68 16.74
N ILE A 718 -19.69 12.33 15.60
CA ILE A 718 -19.50 13.07 14.34
C ILE A 718 -20.85 13.58 13.82
N ARG A 719 -20.88 14.86 13.42
CA ARG A 719 -22.04 15.52 12.80
C ARG A 719 -21.55 16.24 11.55
N GLY A 720 -21.76 15.66 10.37
CA GLY A 720 -21.09 16.15 9.17
C GLY A 720 -21.76 15.79 7.85
N GLY A 721 -20.97 15.92 6.79
CA GLY A 721 -21.36 15.62 5.41
C GLY A 721 -21.31 14.12 5.09
N SER A 722 -20.49 13.78 4.09
CA SER A 722 -20.16 12.42 3.68
C SER A 722 -18.76 12.03 4.21
N TYR A 723 -18.37 10.77 4.04
CA TYR A 723 -17.08 10.20 4.47
C TYR A 723 -16.85 10.31 5.98
N LEU A 724 -17.84 9.90 6.78
CA LEU A 724 -17.78 9.97 8.24
C LEU A 724 -17.37 8.63 8.85
N GLY A 725 -16.49 8.70 9.84
CA GLY A 725 -15.96 7.59 10.62
C GLY A 725 -14.75 8.04 11.43
N LEU A 726 -14.10 7.13 12.15
CA LEU A 726 -12.74 7.40 12.66
C LEU A 726 -11.83 7.77 11.48
N PHE A 727 -11.91 6.98 10.41
CA PHE A 727 -11.28 7.23 9.13
C PHE A 727 -12.33 7.70 8.11
N GLY A 728 -12.06 8.79 7.41
CA GLY A 728 -12.93 9.28 6.34
C GLY A 728 -12.81 8.39 5.11
N GLN A 729 -11.57 8.21 4.66
CA GLN A 729 -11.22 7.33 3.55
C GLN A 729 -9.98 6.49 3.86
N LEU A 730 -10.06 5.19 3.53
CA LEU A 730 -8.88 4.33 3.43
C LEU A 730 -8.44 4.19 1.97
N SER A 731 -7.14 4.31 1.74
CA SER A 731 -6.54 4.10 0.41
C SER A 731 -5.87 2.73 0.30
N GLU A 732 -5.28 2.49 -0.86
CA GLU A 732 -4.34 1.40 -1.05
C GLU A 732 -3.18 1.46 -0.06
N GLY A 733 -2.74 0.30 0.43
CA GLY A 733 -1.75 0.17 1.50
C GLY A 733 -2.29 0.35 2.91
N ALA A 734 -3.51 0.89 3.07
CA ALA A 734 -4.13 1.07 4.37
C ALA A 734 -4.43 -0.28 5.04
N ASN A 735 -3.97 -0.47 6.27
CA ASN A 735 -4.26 -1.66 7.08
C ASN A 735 -4.74 -1.22 8.46
N VAL A 736 -6.03 -1.38 8.74
CA VAL A 736 -6.63 -1.08 10.05
C VAL A 736 -7.02 -2.39 10.72
N SER A 737 -6.43 -2.69 11.88
CA SER A 737 -6.60 -3.98 12.52
C SER A 737 -6.81 -3.91 14.03
N ASN A 738 -7.45 -4.92 14.61
CA ASN A 738 -7.55 -5.14 16.07
C ASN A 738 -8.15 -3.95 16.84
N LEU A 739 -9.14 -3.26 16.27
CA LEU A 739 -9.64 -1.99 16.80
C LEU A 739 -11.16 -2.03 17.06
N GLY A 740 -11.55 -1.69 18.28
CA GLY A 740 -12.96 -1.55 18.68
C GLY A 740 -13.44 -0.11 18.78
N LEU A 741 -14.57 0.22 18.17
CA LEU A 741 -15.21 1.53 18.25
C LEU A 741 -16.47 1.43 19.11
N GLU A 742 -16.45 2.05 20.30
CA GLU A 742 -17.51 1.88 21.28
C GLU A 742 -18.37 3.13 21.46
N ALA A 743 -19.69 2.93 21.54
CA ALA A 743 -20.64 4.03 21.72
C ALA A 743 -20.46 5.17 20.70
N VAL A 744 -20.22 4.84 19.43
CA VAL A 744 -20.16 5.85 18.37
C VAL A 744 -21.52 6.51 18.19
N ASP A 745 -21.50 7.79 17.86
CA ASP A 745 -22.69 8.57 17.53
C ASP A 745 -22.40 9.38 16.27
N ILE A 746 -22.76 8.83 15.12
CA ILE A 746 -22.46 9.43 13.81
C ILE A 746 -23.78 9.84 13.14
N ASN A 747 -23.85 11.09 12.69
CA ASN A 747 -24.91 11.60 11.85
C ASN A 747 -24.32 12.23 10.59
N GLY A 748 -24.55 11.59 9.45
CA GLY A 748 -24.05 12.01 8.14
C GLY A 748 -25.14 12.03 7.09
N ILE A 749 -24.79 12.44 5.88
CA ILE A 749 -25.71 12.50 4.73
C ILE A 749 -25.28 11.61 3.57
N GLY A 750 -24.01 11.20 3.53
CA GLY A 750 -23.47 10.22 2.59
C GLY A 750 -22.63 9.16 3.32
N ASN A 751 -21.73 8.48 2.60
CA ASN A 751 -20.82 7.43 3.07
C ASN A 751 -20.42 7.58 4.55
N SER A 752 -21.07 6.84 5.43
CA SER A 752 -20.81 6.95 6.88
C SER A 752 -20.81 5.58 7.54
N GLY A 753 -19.74 5.32 8.29
CA GLY A 753 -19.57 4.12 9.10
C GLY A 753 -18.94 4.44 10.44
N GLY A 754 -19.09 3.54 11.43
CA GLY A 754 -18.46 3.73 12.75
C GLY A 754 -16.94 3.85 12.67
N LEU A 755 -16.30 3.03 11.82
CA LEU A 755 -14.85 3.01 11.62
C LEU A 755 -14.45 3.79 10.37
N VAL A 756 -15.08 3.50 9.23
CA VAL A 756 -14.68 4.07 7.92
C VAL A 756 -15.87 4.65 7.16
N GLY A 757 -15.72 5.84 6.60
CA GLY A 757 -16.66 6.38 5.62
C GLY A 757 -16.61 5.61 4.29
N LEU A 758 -15.50 5.74 3.56
CA LEU A 758 -15.19 4.99 2.33
C LEU A 758 -13.93 4.13 2.52
N ASN A 759 -14.05 2.82 2.39
CA ASN A 759 -12.89 1.95 2.21
C ASN A 759 -12.60 1.81 0.71
N GLY A 760 -11.63 2.57 0.19
CA GLY A 760 -11.37 2.70 -1.24
C GLY A 760 -10.21 1.85 -1.78
N LYS A 761 -9.77 0.83 -1.01
CA LYS A 761 -8.71 -0.20 -1.28
C LYS A 761 -7.94 -0.63 -0.01
N GLY A 762 -8.44 -0.31 1.18
CA GLY A 762 -7.82 -0.69 2.46
C GLY A 762 -8.27 -2.06 2.96
N ASN A 763 -7.49 -2.60 3.90
CA ASN A 763 -7.79 -3.82 4.63
C ASN A 763 -8.29 -3.48 6.04
N ILE A 764 -9.45 -4.01 6.41
CA ILE A 764 -10.06 -3.88 7.73
C ILE A 764 -10.17 -5.29 8.34
N ILE A 765 -9.42 -5.54 9.41
CA ILE A 765 -9.22 -6.90 9.95
C ILE A 765 -9.48 -6.91 11.46
N THR A 766 -10.39 -7.76 11.94
CA THR A 766 -10.65 -7.88 13.38
C THR A 766 -11.05 -6.54 14.03
N CYS A 767 -11.96 -5.82 13.37
CA CYS A 767 -12.43 -4.52 13.81
C CYS A 767 -13.94 -4.55 14.10
N TYR A 768 -14.39 -3.70 15.03
CA TYR A 768 -15.83 -3.60 15.30
C TYR A 768 -16.32 -2.21 15.66
N SER A 769 -17.63 -2.01 15.55
CA SER A 769 -18.31 -0.81 16.02
C SER A 769 -19.61 -1.10 16.80
N THR A 770 -19.88 -0.26 17.79
CA THR A 770 -21.14 -0.23 18.55
C THR A 770 -21.61 1.21 18.71
N GLY A 771 -22.91 1.44 18.88
CA GLY A 771 -23.48 2.78 19.03
C GLY A 771 -24.63 3.05 18.07
N THR A 772 -24.73 4.29 17.57
CA THR A 772 -25.76 4.74 16.64
C THR A 772 -25.14 5.43 15.43
N ILE A 773 -25.52 4.99 14.25
CA ILE A 773 -25.17 5.61 12.97
C ILE A 773 -26.49 5.99 12.29
N THR A 774 -26.66 7.27 12.00
CA THR A 774 -27.83 7.82 11.31
C THR A 774 -27.39 8.59 10.08
N GLY A 775 -28.14 8.51 9.00
CA GLY A 775 -27.90 9.38 7.85
C GLY A 775 -28.88 9.18 6.72
N HIS A 776 -28.42 9.34 5.49
CA HIS A 776 -29.28 9.30 4.30
C HIS A 776 -28.80 8.26 3.29
N GLU A 777 -27.56 8.37 2.79
CA GLU A 777 -27.02 7.50 1.74
C GLU A 777 -25.77 6.73 2.20
N HIS A 778 -25.66 5.45 1.81
CA HIS A 778 -24.56 4.53 2.13
C HIS A 778 -24.19 4.50 3.63
N MET A 779 -25.13 3.99 4.43
CA MET A 779 -25.01 3.91 5.88
C MET A 779 -24.62 2.49 6.29
N GLY A 780 -23.43 2.35 6.86
CA GLY A 780 -22.96 1.09 7.42
C GLY A 780 -22.71 1.19 8.91
N GLY A 781 -22.86 0.08 9.63
CA GLY A 781 -22.49 0.07 11.04
C GLY A 781 -20.99 0.24 11.26
N LEU A 782 -20.16 -0.41 10.44
CA LEU A 782 -18.70 -0.32 10.48
C LEU A 782 -18.14 0.54 9.35
N VAL A 783 -18.60 0.29 8.12
CA VAL A 783 -18.08 0.94 6.90
C VAL A 783 -19.23 1.48 6.07
N GLY A 784 -19.22 2.76 5.70
CA GLY A 784 -20.26 3.34 4.84
C GLY A 784 -20.29 2.67 3.45
N CYS A 785 -19.18 2.80 2.72
CA CYS A 785 -18.96 2.18 1.42
C CYS A 785 -17.65 1.38 1.39
N ASN A 786 -17.68 0.15 0.87
CA ASN A 786 -16.50 -0.70 0.62
C ASN A 786 -16.27 -0.86 -0.88
N GLN A 787 -15.35 -0.07 -1.42
CA GLN A 787 -15.00 -0.02 -2.83
C GLN A 787 -13.59 -0.62 -3.03
N TYR A 788 -13.50 -1.80 -3.65
CA TYR A 788 -12.24 -2.57 -3.83
C TYR A 788 -11.50 -3.00 -2.55
N GLY A 789 -11.95 -2.58 -1.37
CA GLY A 789 -11.33 -2.93 -0.08
C GLY A 789 -11.78 -4.29 0.46
N SER A 790 -11.04 -4.78 1.46
CA SER A 790 -11.34 -6.03 2.16
C SER A 790 -11.78 -5.80 3.61
N ILE A 791 -12.79 -6.55 4.04
CA ILE A 791 -13.30 -6.57 5.41
C ILE A 791 -13.32 -8.02 5.89
N ILE A 792 -12.54 -8.32 6.93
CA ILE A 792 -12.27 -9.68 7.40
C ILE A 792 -12.43 -9.73 8.93
N ASP A 793 -13.04 -10.80 9.45
CA ASP A 793 -13.20 -11.04 10.90
C ASP A 793 -13.79 -9.84 11.66
N SER A 794 -14.67 -9.08 11.03
CA SER A 794 -15.12 -7.78 11.52
C SER A 794 -16.63 -7.74 11.73
N TYR A 795 -17.10 -6.90 12.65
CA TYR A 795 -18.52 -6.88 12.98
C TYR A 795 -19.06 -5.52 13.40
N SER A 796 -20.38 -5.40 13.39
CA SER A 796 -21.06 -4.24 13.98
C SER A 796 -22.31 -4.65 14.73
N THR A 797 -22.47 -4.09 15.92
CA THR A 797 -23.70 -4.18 16.71
C THR A 797 -24.44 -2.84 16.77
N ALA A 798 -24.00 -1.86 15.99
CA ALA A 798 -24.53 -0.51 16.02
C ALA A 798 -25.94 -0.44 15.44
N LYS A 799 -26.78 0.44 15.98
CA LYS A 799 -28.06 0.77 15.37
C LYS A 799 -27.81 1.65 14.15
N VAL A 800 -28.25 1.20 12.97
CA VAL A 800 -28.06 1.92 11.71
C VAL A 800 -29.42 2.41 11.18
N THR A 801 -29.52 3.69 10.85
CA THR A 801 -30.72 4.28 10.26
C THR A 801 -30.35 5.14 9.05
N GLY A 802 -30.95 4.89 7.90
CA GLY A 802 -30.68 5.64 6.67
C GLY A 802 -31.90 5.76 5.75
N THR A 803 -31.70 6.17 4.50
CA THR A 803 -32.76 6.28 3.50
C THR A 803 -32.49 5.37 2.30
N TRP A 804 -31.29 5.40 1.72
CA TRP A 804 -30.96 4.68 0.49
C TRP A 804 -30.39 3.29 0.78
N ASP A 805 -29.06 3.13 0.76
CA ASP A 805 -28.39 1.86 1.04
C ASP A 805 -27.98 1.80 2.51
N VAL A 806 -28.62 0.90 3.25
CA VAL A 806 -28.43 0.79 4.70
C VAL A 806 -28.09 -0.65 5.06
N GLY A 807 -26.90 -0.85 5.64
CA GLY A 807 -26.42 -2.16 6.08
C GLY A 807 -25.97 -2.17 7.53
N GLY A 808 -26.20 -3.29 8.23
CA GLY A 808 -25.76 -3.43 9.62
C GLY A 808 -24.24 -3.43 9.80
N LEU A 809 -23.49 -3.87 8.79
CA LEU A 809 -22.03 -3.78 8.72
C LEU A 809 -21.57 -2.78 7.65
N VAL A 810 -22.07 -2.94 6.41
CA VAL A 810 -21.65 -2.11 5.26
C VAL A 810 -22.85 -1.55 4.50
N GLY A 811 -22.88 -0.26 4.20
CA GLY A 811 -23.95 0.34 3.40
C GLY A 811 -23.94 -0.15 1.96
N TRP A 812 -22.85 0.09 1.25
CA TRP A 812 -22.66 -0.30 -0.16
C TRP A 812 -21.32 -1.01 -0.39
N VAL A 813 -21.30 -2.01 -1.27
CA VAL A 813 -20.11 -2.75 -1.69
C VAL A 813 -19.98 -2.70 -3.20
N PHE A 814 -18.81 -2.30 -3.70
CA PHE A 814 -18.48 -2.31 -5.12
C PHE A 814 -17.08 -2.90 -5.35
N GLU A 815 -17.03 -4.06 -6.01
CA GLU A 815 -15.78 -4.82 -6.25
C GLU A 815 -14.94 -5.11 -4.98
N GLY A 816 -15.50 -4.94 -3.78
CA GLY A 816 -14.88 -5.26 -2.50
C GLY A 816 -15.25 -6.64 -1.96
N SER A 817 -14.54 -7.09 -0.92
CA SER A 817 -14.81 -8.37 -0.25
C SER A 817 -15.19 -8.20 1.22
N ILE A 818 -16.13 -9.04 1.67
CA ILE A 818 -16.52 -9.19 3.07
C ILE A 818 -16.46 -10.67 3.40
N THR A 819 -15.64 -11.04 4.38
CA THR A 819 -15.42 -12.45 4.76
C THR A 819 -15.44 -12.58 6.27
N THR A 820 -15.94 -13.70 6.79
CA THR A 820 -15.95 -14.04 8.23
C THR A 820 -16.48 -12.90 9.13
N SER A 821 -17.51 -12.20 8.65
CA SER A 821 -17.96 -10.94 9.25
C SER A 821 -19.46 -10.98 9.56
N TYR A 822 -19.91 -10.15 10.50
CA TYR A 822 -21.31 -10.20 10.93
C TYR A 822 -21.93 -8.88 11.40
N GLY A 823 -23.26 -8.80 11.32
CA GLY A 823 -24.06 -7.66 11.76
C GLY A 823 -25.20 -8.10 12.69
N THR A 824 -25.33 -7.45 13.85
CA THR A 824 -26.39 -7.77 14.84
C THR A 824 -27.24 -6.58 15.27
N GLY A 825 -26.85 -5.37 14.88
CA GLY A 825 -27.56 -4.14 15.21
C GLY A 825 -28.94 -4.05 14.57
N ILE A 826 -29.78 -3.11 15.04
CA ILE A 826 -31.06 -2.83 14.40
C ILE A 826 -30.80 -1.98 13.16
N VAL A 827 -31.34 -2.39 12.01
CA VAL A 827 -31.14 -1.72 10.72
C VAL A 827 -32.48 -1.23 10.19
N SER A 828 -32.59 0.07 9.89
CA SER A 828 -33.80 0.65 9.32
C SER A 828 -33.46 1.59 8.17
N GLY A 829 -34.18 1.50 7.07
CA GLY A 829 -34.08 2.46 5.97
C GLY A 829 -35.32 2.49 5.09
N ASP A 830 -35.27 3.17 3.95
CA ASP A 830 -36.42 3.27 3.05
C ASP A 830 -36.23 2.42 1.78
N TRP A 831 -35.09 2.49 1.09
CA TRP A 831 -34.96 1.96 -0.28
C TRP A 831 -34.24 0.63 -0.45
N VAL A 832 -33.06 0.44 0.14
CA VAL A 832 -32.30 -0.81 0.02
C VAL A 832 -31.70 -1.11 1.38
N VAL A 833 -32.24 -2.12 2.06
CA VAL A 833 -31.92 -2.34 3.48
C VAL A 833 -31.54 -3.80 3.71
N GLY A 834 -30.33 -4.03 4.19
CA GLY A 834 -29.85 -5.37 4.53
C GLY A 834 -29.31 -5.47 5.95
N GLY A 835 -29.50 -6.62 6.58
CA GLY A 835 -29.01 -6.81 7.94
C GLY A 835 -27.47 -6.81 8.06
N LEU A 836 -26.75 -7.24 7.01
CA LEU A 836 -25.29 -7.13 6.90
C LEU A 836 -24.88 -6.04 5.91
N VAL A 837 -25.39 -6.12 4.67
CA VAL A 837 -25.03 -5.25 3.55
C VAL A 837 -26.28 -4.60 2.95
N GLY A 838 -26.31 -3.29 2.76
CA GLY A 838 -27.41 -2.64 2.03
C GLY A 838 -27.44 -3.11 0.57
N TRP A 839 -26.51 -2.61 -0.24
CA TRP A 839 -26.37 -2.96 -1.65
C TRP A 839 -25.02 -3.64 -1.94
N ASN A 840 -25.06 -4.82 -2.53
CA ASN A 840 -23.91 -5.48 -3.15
C ASN A 840 -23.89 -5.28 -4.69
N GLY A 841 -23.08 -4.35 -5.19
CA GLY A 841 -22.91 -4.01 -6.61
C GLY A 841 -21.59 -4.56 -7.15
N SER A 842 -21.49 -5.88 -7.35
CA SER A 842 -20.28 -6.60 -7.81
C SER A 842 -19.26 -7.01 -6.73
N GLY A 843 -19.60 -6.90 -5.44
CA GLY A 843 -18.76 -7.40 -4.35
C GLY A 843 -18.94 -8.90 -4.04
N SER A 844 -18.05 -9.42 -3.20
CA SER A 844 -18.13 -10.79 -2.68
C SER A 844 -18.40 -10.80 -1.17
N ILE A 845 -19.46 -11.49 -0.77
CA ILE A 845 -19.84 -11.71 0.63
C ILE A 845 -19.72 -13.22 0.89
N ALA A 846 -18.81 -13.61 1.77
CA ALA A 846 -18.51 -15.03 2.03
C ALA A 846 -18.45 -15.32 3.53
N ALA A 847 -18.86 -16.52 3.93
CA ALA A 847 -18.71 -17.01 5.30
C ALA A 847 -19.18 -15.99 6.36
N SER A 848 -20.31 -15.31 6.10
CA SER A 848 -20.75 -14.14 6.87
C SER A 848 -22.22 -14.25 7.26
N TYR A 849 -22.63 -13.55 8.31
CA TYR A 849 -24.02 -13.68 8.79
C TYR A 849 -24.62 -12.40 9.35
N SER A 850 -25.94 -12.39 9.46
CA SER A 850 -26.67 -11.32 10.13
C SER A 850 -27.77 -11.85 11.04
N THR A 851 -27.82 -11.32 12.26
CA THR A 851 -28.94 -11.51 13.19
C THR A 851 -29.74 -10.22 13.39
N ALA A 852 -29.45 -9.19 12.57
CA ALA A 852 -30.05 -7.88 12.66
C ALA A 852 -31.56 -7.92 12.45
N THR A 853 -32.30 -7.14 13.24
CA THR A 853 -33.70 -6.84 12.90
C THR A 853 -33.71 -5.76 11.84
N THR A 854 -34.27 -6.06 10.67
CA THR A 854 -34.20 -5.23 9.48
C THR A 854 -35.58 -4.71 9.07
N SER A 855 -35.70 -3.40 8.84
CA SER A 855 -36.93 -2.79 8.34
C SER A 855 -36.71 -1.78 7.21
N GLY A 856 -37.54 -1.83 6.16
CA GLY A 856 -37.59 -0.77 5.15
C GLY A 856 -38.76 -0.84 4.17
N GLU A 857 -38.74 -0.07 3.07
CA GLU A 857 -39.88 0.01 2.13
C GLU A 857 -39.63 -0.75 0.81
N LEU A 858 -38.43 -0.68 0.25
CA LEU A 858 -38.02 -1.40 -0.97
C LEU A 858 -36.79 -2.27 -0.67
N ASP A 859 -36.64 -3.36 -1.43
CA ASP A 859 -35.49 -4.31 -1.41
C ASP A 859 -34.90 -4.53 -0.01
N VAL A 860 -35.65 -5.27 0.81
CA VAL A 860 -35.32 -5.50 2.22
C VAL A 860 -34.93 -6.96 2.45
N GLY A 861 -33.72 -7.20 2.93
CA GLY A 861 -33.20 -8.55 3.21
C GLY A 861 -32.57 -8.71 4.59
N GLY A 862 -32.60 -9.94 5.12
CA GLY A 862 -31.97 -10.24 6.42
C GLY A 862 -30.45 -10.23 6.37
N LEU A 863 -29.83 -10.52 5.23
CA LEU A 863 -28.39 -10.40 4.98
C LEU A 863 -28.10 -9.23 4.05
N ALA A 864 -28.67 -9.22 2.84
CA ALA A 864 -28.45 -8.18 1.85
C ALA A 864 -29.76 -7.55 1.34
N GLY A 865 -29.83 -6.23 1.19
CA GLY A 865 -31.00 -5.59 0.57
C GLY A 865 -31.11 -5.95 -0.90
N LEU A 866 -30.09 -5.59 -1.69
CA LEU A 866 -29.99 -5.87 -3.11
C LEU A 866 -28.65 -6.53 -3.45
N ASN A 867 -28.68 -7.61 -4.23
CA ASN A 867 -27.50 -8.24 -4.82
C ASN A 867 -27.55 -8.11 -6.35
N MET A 868 -26.87 -7.12 -6.92
CA MET A 868 -26.95 -6.78 -8.35
C MET A 868 -26.07 -7.71 -9.20
N ASP A 869 -24.75 -7.53 -9.19
CA ASP A 869 -23.82 -8.38 -9.94
C ASP A 869 -22.82 -9.09 -9.00
N GLY A 870 -23.11 -9.04 -7.71
CA GLY A 870 -22.25 -9.61 -6.67
C GLY A 870 -22.48 -11.09 -6.39
N SER A 871 -21.60 -11.64 -5.56
CA SER A 871 -21.67 -13.02 -5.07
C SER A 871 -21.92 -13.06 -3.56
N ILE A 872 -22.85 -13.90 -3.14
CA ILE A 872 -23.10 -14.22 -1.73
C ILE A 872 -22.96 -15.72 -1.57
N THR A 873 -22.01 -16.16 -0.75
CA THR A 873 -21.71 -17.57 -0.56
C THR A 873 -21.52 -17.95 0.89
N ALA A 874 -21.91 -19.17 1.28
CA ALA A 874 -21.68 -19.68 2.63
C ALA A 874 -22.14 -18.70 3.71
N SER A 875 -23.35 -18.15 3.59
CA SER A 875 -23.80 -17.02 4.43
C SER A 875 -25.24 -17.16 4.88
N TYR A 876 -25.60 -16.59 6.02
CA TYR A 876 -26.94 -16.78 6.56
C TYR A 876 -27.54 -15.59 7.30
N SER A 877 -28.86 -15.64 7.50
CA SER A 877 -29.59 -14.62 8.26
C SER A 877 -30.66 -15.21 9.17
N THR A 878 -30.74 -14.71 10.40
CA THR A 878 -31.70 -15.19 11.41
C THR A 878 -32.60 -14.09 11.98
N GLY A 879 -32.27 -12.83 11.73
CA GLY A 879 -33.03 -11.68 12.22
C GLY A 879 -34.35 -11.47 11.49
N ALA A 880 -35.32 -10.84 12.16
CA ALA A 880 -36.63 -10.56 11.58
C ALA A 880 -36.54 -9.47 10.50
N VAL A 881 -37.25 -9.68 9.39
CA VAL A 881 -37.26 -8.78 8.22
C VAL A 881 -38.66 -8.25 7.98
N THR A 882 -38.82 -6.93 7.95
CA THR A 882 -40.10 -6.27 7.66
C THR A 882 -39.94 -5.28 6.51
N GLY A 883 -40.76 -5.36 5.46
CA GLY A 883 -40.76 -4.28 4.48
C GLY A 883 -41.94 -4.15 3.54
N GLY A 884 -41.89 -3.15 2.65
CA GLY A 884 -42.96 -2.86 1.70
C GLY A 884 -42.98 -3.81 0.51
N SER A 885 -41.93 -3.77 -0.31
CA SER A 885 -41.76 -4.54 -1.54
C SER A 885 -40.40 -5.23 -1.60
N SER A 886 -40.34 -6.39 -2.25
CA SER A 886 -39.11 -7.17 -2.45
C SER A 886 -38.45 -7.53 -1.11
N VAL A 887 -39.19 -8.29 -0.30
CA VAL A 887 -38.81 -8.61 1.08
C VAL A 887 -38.41 -10.09 1.16
N GLY A 888 -37.12 -10.35 1.38
CA GLY A 888 -36.58 -11.70 1.50
C GLY A 888 -35.98 -11.98 2.88
N GLY A 889 -36.05 -13.23 3.32
CA GLY A 889 -35.38 -13.62 4.57
C GLY A 889 -33.87 -13.43 4.50
N LEU A 890 -33.23 -13.72 3.37
CA LEU A 890 -31.79 -13.51 3.13
C LEU A 890 -31.54 -12.27 2.26
N VAL A 891 -32.16 -12.21 1.08
CA VAL A 891 -31.94 -11.12 0.10
C VAL A 891 -33.26 -10.53 -0.36
N GLY A 892 -33.38 -9.20 -0.36
CA GLY A 892 -34.55 -8.51 -0.91
C GLY A 892 -34.67 -8.72 -2.42
N GLY A 893 -33.78 -8.11 -3.20
CA GLY A 893 -33.68 -8.27 -4.66
C GLY A 893 -32.40 -9.00 -5.10
N ASN A 894 -32.48 -9.94 -6.05
CA ASN A 894 -31.31 -10.67 -6.56
C ASN A 894 -31.22 -10.68 -8.09
N HIS A 895 -30.06 -10.28 -8.58
CA HIS A 895 -29.63 -10.33 -9.97
C HIS A 895 -28.27 -11.08 -10.09
N GLY A 896 -27.53 -11.22 -8.98
CA GLY A 896 -26.22 -11.86 -8.92
C GLY A 896 -26.26 -13.34 -8.55
N ARG A 897 -25.15 -13.84 -7.97
CA ARG A 897 -25.01 -15.24 -7.53
C ARG A 897 -25.23 -15.38 -6.04
N ILE A 898 -26.08 -16.33 -5.65
CA ILE A 898 -26.28 -16.78 -4.27
C ILE A 898 -26.04 -18.29 -4.22
N ALA A 899 -25.15 -18.75 -3.34
CA ALA A 899 -24.88 -20.18 -3.19
C ALA A 899 -24.58 -20.60 -1.75
N ILE A 900 -25.13 -21.74 -1.31
CA ILE A 900 -24.82 -22.30 0.02
C ILE A 900 -25.20 -21.30 1.11
N CYS A 901 -26.41 -20.75 1.04
CA CYS A 901 -26.90 -19.74 1.99
C CYS A 901 -28.21 -20.16 2.63
N TYR A 902 -28.52 -19.61 3.81
CA TYR A 902 -29.84 -19.86 4.41
C TYR A 902 -30.47 -18.69 5.17
N SER A 903 -31.80 -18.73 5.34
CA SER A 903 -32.54 -17.81 6.22
C SER A 903 -33.51 -18.51 7.16
N THR A 904 -33.63 -17.99 8.39
CA THR A 904 -34.58 -18.49 9.41
C THR A 904 -35.41 -17.38 10.06
N GLY A 905 -35.10 -16.12 9.80
CA GLY A 905 -35.82 -14.99 10.39
C GLY A 905 -37.27 -14.85 9.89
N ALA A 906 -38.16 -14.34 10.76
CA ALA A 906 -39.54 -14.05 10.39
C ALA A 906 -39.61 -12.98 9.29
N VAL A 907 -40.39 -13.22 8.24
CA VAL A 907 -40.51 -12.29 7.10
C VAL A 907 -41.90 -11.67 7.03
N THR A 908 -41.99 -10.36 7.05
CA THR A 908 -43.25 -9.61 6.93
C THR A 908 -43.16 -8.60 5.80
N GLY A 909 -44.11 -8.61 4.87
CA GLY A 909 -44.17 -7.55 3.86
C GLY A 909 -45.46 -7.47 3.09
N GLN A 910 -45.50 -6.61 2.06
CA GLN A 910 -46.73 -6.33 1.29
C GLN A 910 -46.68 -6.87 -0.15
N LYS A 911 -45.52 -6.82 -0.81
CA LYS A 911 -45.33 -7.23 -2.21
C LYS A 911 -44.00 -7.96 -2.41
N ASN A 912 -43.95 -8.94 -3.31
CA ASN A 912 -42.75 -9.75 -3.64
C ASN A 912 -42.04 -10.25 -2.37
N ILE A 913 -42.67 -11.20 -1.68
CA ILE A 913 -42.24 -11.63 -0.34
C ILE A 913 -41.81 -13.09 -0.41
N GLY A 914 -40.57 -13.37 -0.03
CA GLY A 914 -40.02 -14.71 -0.03
C GLY A 914 -39.35 -15.11 1.28
N GLY A 915 -39.37 -16.40 1.57
CA GLY A 915 -38.67 -16.95 2.73
C GLY A 915 -37.16 -16.80 2.65
N LEU A 916 -36.58 -16.88 1.43
CA LEU A 916 -35.16 -16.63 1.16
C LEU A 916 -34.95 -15.34 0.36
N ILE A 917 -35.58 -15.24 -0.81
CA ILE A 917 -35.40 -14.17 -1.80
C ILE A 917 -36.73 -13.48 -2.06
N GLY A 918 -36.78 -12.15 -1.96
CA GLY A 918 -37.98 -11.37 -2.22
C GLY A 918 -38.34 -11.27 -3.70
N ASP A 919 -37.36 -10.88 -4.54
CA ASP A 919 -37.51 -10.73 -6.00
C ASP A 919 -36.25 -11.25 -6.73
N ASN A 920 -36.43 -12.10 -7.75
CA ASN A 920 -35.36 -12.60 -8.62
C ASN A 920 -35.69 -12.45 -10.13
N ASN A 921 -36.46 -11.43 -10.50
CA ASN A 921 -36.98 -11.24 -11.87
C ASN A 921 -35.89 -11.06 -12.95
N TYR A 922 -34.67 -10.71 -12.56
CA TYR A 922 -33.52 -10.57 -13.45
C TYR A 922 -32.72 -11.87 -13.63
N GLN A 923 -33.25 -12.98 -13.11
CA GLN A 923 -32.72 -14.34 -13.29
C GLN A 923 -31.30 -14.53 -12.72
N GLY A 924 -31.01 -13.90 -11.58
CA GLY A 924 -29.81 -14.20 -10.81
C GLY A 924 -29.75 -15.67 -10.41
N SER A 925 -28.53 -16.20 -10.29
CA SER A 925 -28.31 -17.62 -10.01
C SER A 925 -28.43 -17.91 -8.52
N ILE A 926 -29.24 -18.90 -8.16
CA ILE A 926 -29.46 -19.33 -6.77
C ILE A 926 -29.24 -20.82 -6.71
N ASN A 927 -28.22 -21.26 -5.98
CA ASN A 927 -27.83 -22.66 -5.87
C ASN A 927 -27.72 -23.10 -4.41
N SER A 928 -28.12 -24.33 -4.09
CA SER A 928 -27.90 -24.94 -2.77
C SER A 928 -28.28 -24.05 -1.58
N SER A 929 -29.34 -23.25 -1.70
CA SER A 929 -29.71 -22.25 -0.70
C SER A 929 -31.12 -22.49 -0.17
N LEU A 930 -31.30 -22.31 1.14
CA LEU A 930 -32.40 -22.89 1.91
C LEU A 930 -33.10 -21.88 2.80
N TRP A 931 -34.39 -22.05 3.09
CA TRP A 931 -35.05 -21.27 4.15
C TRP A 931 -35.96 -22.12 5.02
N ASP A 932 -36.14 -21.71 6.27
CA ASP A 932 -37.10 -22.33 7.18
C ASP A 932 -38.51 -21.79 6.93
N THR A 933 -39.39 -22.64 6.41
CA THR A 933 -40.79 -22.33 6.07
C THR A 933 -41.68 -22.05 7.28
N VAL A 934 -41.29 -22.52 8.46
CA VAL A 934 -42.05 -22.38 9.71
C VAL A 934 -41.69 -21.06 10.39
N THR A 935 -40.41 -20.81 10.61
CA THR A 935 -39.96 -19.60 11.33
C THR A 935 -40.07 -18.34 10.47
N SER A 936 -39.82 -18.44 9.15
CA SER A 936 -40.06 -17.31 8.24
C SER A 936 -41.53 -16.94 8.08
N GLY A 937 -42.43 -17.91 8.35
CA GLY A 937 -43.86 -17.80 8.04
C GLY A 937 -44.15 -17.77 6.53
N LYS A 938 -43.23 -18.23 5.67
CA LYS A 938 -43.38 -18.24 4.21
C LYS A 938 -43.25 -19.64 3.63
N SER A 939 -44.26 -20.03 2.86
CA SER A 939 -44.24 -21.27 2.06
C SER A 939 -43.64 -21.10 0.66
N ILE A 940 -43.30 -19.88 0.26
CA ILE A 940 -42.77 -19.55 -1.08
C ILE A 940 -41.57 -18.60 -0.99
N SER A 941 -40.76 -18.58 -2.05
CA SER A 941 -39.61 -17.72 -2.25
C SER A 941 -39.33 -17.63 -3.76
N ASP A 942 -38.78 -16.52 -4.24
CA ASP A 942 -38.43 -16.34 -5.67
C ASP A 942 -37.16 -17.12 -6.08
N GLY A 943 -36.57 -17.86 -5.13
CA GLY A 943 -35.61 -18.93 -5.36
C GLY A 943 -35.17 -19.61 -4.06
N GLY A 944 -34.36 -20.66 -4.20
CA GLY A 944 -33.94 -21.56 -3.11
C GLY A 944 -34.92 -22.72 -2.87
N THR A 945 -34.68 -23.50 -1.81
CA THR A 945 -35.56 -24.60 -1.37
C THR A 945 -36.03 -24.40 0.08
N GLY A 946 -37.35 -24.50 0.30
CA GLY A 946 -37.93 -24.35 1.63
C GLY A 946 -37.96 -25.67 2.38
N LEU A 947 -37.50 -25.66 3.63
CA LEU A 947 -37.50 -26.80 4.54
C LEU A 947 -38.28 -26.46 5.82
N THR A 948 -38.71 -27.48 6.55
CA THR A 948 -39.27 -27.29 7.90
C THR A 948 -38.14 -27.07 8.91
N THR A 949 -38.45 -26.51 10.08
CA THR A 949 -37.47 -26.37 11.17
C THR A 949 -36.76 -27.68 11.53
N ALA A 950 -37.50 -28.80 11.57
CA ALA A 950 -36.89 -30.10 11.86
C ALA A 950 -35.91 -30.54 10.78
N GLU A 951 -36.18 -30.26 9.50
CA GLU A 951 -35.29 -30.58 8.38
C GLU A 951 -34.06 -29.66 8.33
N MET A 952 -34.23 -28.39 8.69
CA MET A 952 -33.14 -27.41 8.79
C MET A 952 -32.18 -27.68 9.95
N GLN A 953 -32.53 -28.58 10.88
CA GLN A 953 -31.71 -28.97 12.03
C GLN A 953 -30.99 -30.31 11.81
N ILE A 954 -30.99 -30.84 10.58
CA ILE A 954 -30.39 -32.13 10.23
C ILE A 954 -29.34 -31.94 9.12
N ALA A 955 -28.11 -32.38 9.35
CA ALA A 955 -26.96 -32.19 8.45
C ALA A 955 -27.19 -32.81 7.07
N SER A 956 -27.84 -33.99 6.99
CA SER A 956 -28.11 -34.65 5.71
C SER A 956 -28.91 -33.80 4.73
N SER A 957 -29.77 -32.89 5.23
CA SER A 957 -30.53 -31.96 4.39
C SER A 957 -29.64 -30.96 3.62
N PHE A 958 -28.43 -30.71 4.12
CA PHE A 958 -27.47 -29.77 3.57
C PHE A 958 -26.37 -30.49 2.75
N LEU A 959 -25.96 -31.69 3.17
CA LEU A 959 -25.01 -32.52 2.42
C LEU A 959 -25.51 -32.85 1.01
N ASP A 960 -26.81 -33.15 0.87
CA ASP A 960 -27.44 -33.37 -0.44
C ASP A 960 -27.41 -32.11 -1.33
N ALA A 961 -27.27 -30.93 -0.73
CA ALA A 961 -27.10 -29.65 -1.40
C ALA A 961 -25.61 -29.28 -1.61
N GLY A 962 -24.67 -30.14 -1.22
CA GLY A 962 -23.21 -29.94 -1.39
C GLY A 962 -22.59 -28.98 -0.38
N TRP A 963 -23.10 -28.94 0.85
CA TRP A 963 -22.54 -28.11 1.94
C TRP A 963 -21.43 -28.86 2.68
N ASP A 964 -20.28 -28.21 2.86
CA ASP A 964 -19.11 -28.77 3.52
C ASP A 964 -19.16 -28.57 5.05
N PHE A 965 -19.25 -29.68 5.78
CA PHE A 965 -19.33 -29.71 7.23
C PHE A 965 -18.05 -30.29 7.83
N VAL A 966 -17.66 -29.75 8.99
CA VAL A 966 -16.56 -30.27 9.80
C VAL A 966 -16.75 -31.77 10.06
N ASP A 967 -15.67 -32.53 9.90
CA ASP A 967 -15.61 -33.99 10.01
C ASP A 967 -16.35 -34.76 8.88
N GLU A 968 -16.69 -34.10 7.77
CA GLU A 968 -17.17 -34.69 6.51
C GLU A 968 -16.06 -34.70 5.45
N THR A 969 -16.10 -35.63 4.49
CA THR A 969 -15.13 -35.68 3.38
C THR A 969 -15.77 -35.96 2.01
N ASP A 970 -17.09 -36.12 1.96
CA ASP A 970 -17.80 -36.52 0.75
C ASP A 970 -18.00 -35.32 -0.21
N ASN A 971 -17.95 -34.08 0.27
CA ASN A 971 -18.18 -32.88 -0.54
C ASN A 971 -17.11 -31.77 -0.42
N GLY A 972 -16.06 -31.96 0.38
CA GLY A 972 -14.94 -31.03 0.49
C GLY A 972 -14.01 -31.37 1.66
N THR A 973 -13.03 -30.51 1.91
CA THR A 973 -12.22 -30.49 3.15
C THR A 973 -12.02 -29.05 3.65
N ASP A 974 -12.85 -28.13 3.17
CA ASP A 974 -12.77 -26.71 3.51
C ASP A 974 -13.46 -26.43 4.87
N ASP A 975 -14.22 -27.40 5.41
CA ASP A 975 -14.79 -27.43 6.77
C ASP A 975 -15.51 -26.11 7.13
N ILE A 976 -16.47 -25.70 6.29
CA ILE A 976 -17.10 -24.38 6.37
C ILE A 976 -18.18 -24.31 7.46
N TRP A 977 -18.94 -25.38 7.63
CA TRP A 977 -20.12 -25.42 8.50
C TRP A 977 -19.98 -26.43 9.64
N TRP A 978 -20.70 -26.17 10.73
CA TRP A 978 -20.92 -27.12 11.82
C TRP A 978 -22.41 -27.10 12.20
N ILE A 979 -22.95 -28.23 12.68
CA ILE A 979 -24.33 -28.29 13.17
C ILE A 979 -24.43 -29.22 14.38
N LEU A 980 -25.23 -28.79 15.36
CA LEU A 980 -25.66 -29.65 16.46
C LEU A 980 -27.00 -30.32 16.09
N GLU A 981 -26.89 -31.52 15.53
CA GLU A 981 -28.01 -32.35 15.03
C GLU A 981 -29.25 -32.36 15.94
N GLY A 982 -30.38 -31.94 15.37
CA GLY A 982 -31.70 -31.89 16.00
C GLY A 982 -31.86 -30.85 17.11
N GLN A 983 -30.87 -29.96 17.32
CA GLN A 983 -30.90 -28.95 18.38
C GLN A 983 -30.76 -27.52 17.86
N ASP A 984 -29.91 -27.30 16.85
CA ASP A 984 -29.66 -25.96 16.29
C ASP A 984 -29.52 -26.00 14.76
N TYR A 985 -29.51 -24.82 14.14
CA TYR A 985 -29.23 -24.62 12.72
C TYR A 985 -27.72 -24.72 12.43
N PRO A 986 -27.32 -24.93 11.15
CA PRO A 986 -25.91 -24.84 10.78
C PRO A 986 -25.31 -23.48 11.13
N ARG A 987 -24.11 -23.49 11.70
CA ARG A 987 -23.30 -22.31 12.01
C ARG A 987 -21.99 -22.38 11.27
N LEU A 988 -21.40 -21.22 11.00
CA LEU A 988 -20.09 -21.17 10.38
C LEU A 988 -19.04 -21.65 11.38
N TRP A 989 -18.09 -22.45 10.93
CA TRP A 989 -17.13 -23.10 11.84
C TRP A 989 -16.31 -22.12 12.66
N TRP A 990 -15.94 -20.98 12.07
CA TRP A 990 -15.18 -19.93 12.74
C TRP A 990 -15.93 -19.30 13.93
N GLU A 991 -17.26 -19.43 14.01
CA GLU A 991 -18.04 -18.93 15.16
C GLU A 991 -17.65 -19.64 16.45
N LEU A 992 -17.29 -20.93 16.39
CA LEU A 992 -16.98 -21.76 17.56
C LEU A 992 -15.57 -21.54 18.12
N VAL A 993 -14.64 -21.02 17.31
CA VAL A 993 -13.26 -20.77 17.74
C VAL A 993 -13.20 -19.59 18.73
N SER A 994 -14.21 -18.72 18.74
CA SER A 994 -14.32 -17.56 19.65
C SER A 994 -14.88 -17.89 21.04
N GLU A 995 -15.38 -19.10 21.28
CA GLU A 995 -15.95 -19.54 22.57
C GLU A 995 -14.97 -20.32 23.47
N ASN A 996 -13.73 -20.57 23.02
CA ASN A 996 -12.63 -21.17 23.79
C ASN A 996 -11.47 -20.18 23.98
#